data_AF-A0A6B3MBE9-F1
#
_entry.id   AF-A0A6B3MBE9-F1
#
_cell.length_a   1.000
_cell.length_b   1.000
_cell.length_c   1.000
_cell.angle_alpha   90.00
_cell.angle_beta   90.00
_cell.angle_gamma   90.00
#
_symmetry.space_group_name_H-M   'P 1'
#
loop_
_entity.id
_entity.type
_entity.pdbx_description
1 polymer ?
#
loop_
_entity_poly.entity_id
_entity_poly.type
_entity_poly.pdbx_seq_one_letter_code
_entity_poly.pdbx_strand_id
1 'polypeptide(L)'
;MKASEVIKRYAAGERNFRCVNLTSQSFKNQDLSGADFSEADIRGTNFTLAKLRGTNFSGAKAGLPNPSKIALAMVLILIAAFSGVTLGLASISATSLLTPETIEQYGMLPIVVIAILWVLFSIITIRQGLETSIGFVGVGGVCAVSIAVAQSGTASEVWYGAVAGAGPILSLVVLAAVVATTLAMAGVGAIAAIVAVVVIFTVTPALTSPNTMAVNVAVAMVIAIALLPTYIAWQALAENHRYISLGRIAITLAATGGTSFRHADLTNANFTRAILKNTNLEANLTCTCFDQAKKLHLARVGGTYLNNSDVRQLLITRKARQKNLNRLNLRGVNLAGANLADVNFTGTDLSEANLQNANLFRAKLVQVQLDKTDLTGANLTAAIIEDWGINNDTKLHGVRCEYVFMREPTRDDPNPYRKPDNWEEKFKDSEFSDFITPILKTLDLYHNQGVNSRAIAIAYRQLVENNPEADLQIVAMELRGNNKDKFLLRLETSQATGHSELSKEYFDNYNQLKSLPTDHLLLLLAEKDNQISRLEKMIGTAISPCPSEIVAPVNQQQNKLVFLMIGARDAEQGFPSVMAQIWLEDVKLLASCQGNLPLETEIIQLYQRWQKIYRYQSLASRQLKRPKDNLTDISPRQLHQLSQDLQRHFNTWLNCEGFRKIADTLRQKLNESDSIRMIIQTENIELQRLPWHLWNFFDSYRQAEVAWSSQSGVSTTKSIFSRNKVRILAIMGNSEGIDLEKDREVLEKLPNAEIEFLVEPQRTQLNQHLWNEQGWDILCFSGHSETIVNGSTGVINLNQTEQLTLEELRNALAKAIECGLHLAIFNSCDGLGLARQLADLPIPQVVFMREPVPDVVAQEFLKNFLQAFSGGKSLYLAVREAREKLQGMEKDFLYASWLPVIYQNSAEIPKTWQDFIRASHS
;
A
#
# COMPACT_ATOMS: atom_id res chain seq x y z
N MET A 1 -51.70 -5.83 -4.98
CA MET A 1 -51.65 -6.77 -3.84
C MET A 1 -50.82 -6.12 -2.73
N LYS A 2 -51.18 -6.30 -1.46
CA LYS A 2 -50.35 -5.77 -0.35
C LYS A 2 -49.16 -6.69 -0.09
N ALA A 3 -48.02 -6.13 0.34
CA ALA A 3 -46.84 -6.92 0.68
C ALA A 3 -47.13 -8.02 1.72
N SER A 4 -47.93 -7.71 2.75
CA SER A 4 -48.31 -8.67 3.79
C SER A 4 -49.05 -9.88 3.24
N GLU A 5 -49.84 -9.70 2.20
CA GLU A 5 -50.58 -10.79 1.54
C GLU A 5 -49.63 -11.69 0.73
N VAL A 6 -48.70 -11.10 -0.03
CA VAL A 6 -47.65 -11.84 -0.75
C VAL A 6 -46.80 -12.65 0.22
N ILE A 7 -46.36 -12.05 1.34
CA ILE A 7 -45.53 -12.72 2.35
C ILE A 7 -46.29 -13.89 2.98
N LYS A 8 -47.57 -13.69 3.33
CA LYS A 8 -48.41 -14.76 3.90
C LYS A 8 -48.58 -15.93 2.93
N ARG A 9 -48.87 -15.64 1.66
CA ARG A 9 -49.01 -16.66 0.60
C ARG A 9 -47.69 -17.38 0.32
N TYR A 10 -46.59 -16.64 0.30
CA TYR A 10 -45.25 -17.20 0.14
C TYR A 10 -44.89 -18.16 1.29
N ALA A 11 -45.19 -17.77 2.53
CA ALA A 11 -45.02 -18.63 3.71
C ALA A 11 -45.91 -19.89 3.64
N ALA A 12 -47.06 -19.83 2.97
CA ALA A 12 -47.93 -20.97 2.70
C ALA A 12 -47.46 -21.85 1.52
N GLY A 13 -46.30 -21.56 0.92
CA GLY A 13 -45.72 -22.34 -0.19
C GLY A 13 -46.02 -21.81 -1.58
N GLU A 14 -46.84 -20.76 -1.72
CA GLU A 14 -47.10 -20.14 -3.02
C GLU A 14 -45.82 -19.45 -3.55
N ARG A 15 -45.51 -19.65 -4.82
CA ARG A 15 -44.37 -18.99 -5.49
C ARG A 15 -44.79 -18.12 -6.66
N ASN A 16 -46.00 -18.32 -7.19
CA ASN A 16 -46.49 -17.61 -8.36
C ASN A 16 -47.14 -16.28 -7.97
N PHE A 17 -46.48 -15.17 -8.28
CA PHE A 17 -46.97 -13.81 -8.12
C PHE A 17 -46.87 -13.06 -9.45
N ARG A 18 -47.21 -13.70 -10.57
CA ARG A 18 -47.13 -13.09 -11.89
C ARG A 18 -48.15 -11.96 -12.06
N CYS A 19 -47.81 -10.94 -12.85
CA CYS A 19 -48.69 -9.82 -13.23
C CYS A 19 -49.28 -9.00 -12.06
N VAL A 20 -48.81 -9.21 -10.83
CA VAL A 20 -49.31 -8.49 -9.66
C VAL A 20 -48.84 -7.04 -9.68
N ASN A 21 -49.69 -6.15 -9.18
CA ASN A 21 -49.29 -4.77 -8.89
C ASN A 21 -48.76 -4.68 -7.45
N LEU A 22 -47.47 -4.37 -7.32
CA LEU A 22 -46.73 -4.20 -6.06
C LEU A 22 -46.14 -2.79 -5.94
N THR A 23 -46.68 -1.81 -6.67
CA THR A 23 -46.15 -0.45 -6.64
C THR A 23 -46.10 0.08 -5.22
N SER A 24 -44.96 0.67 -4.85
CA SER A 24 -44.70 1.25 -3.52
C SER A 24 -44.88 0.28 -2.33
N GLN A 25 -44.86 -1.03 -2.56
CA GLN A 25 -44.85 -2.05 -1.50
C GLN A 25 -43.43 -2.24 -0.93
N SER A 26 -43.32 -2.81 0.27
CA SER A 26 -42.03 -3.08 0.91
C SER A 26 -41.87 -4.57 1.22
N PHE A 27 -40.77 -5.13 0.73
CA PHE A 27 -40.28 -6.49 1.01
C PHE A 27 -38.88 -6.44 1.62
N LYS A 28 -38.55 -5.33 2.30
CA LYS A 28 -37.26 -5.14 2.96
C LYS A 28 -36.99 -6.30 3.92
N ASN A 29 -35.79 -6.87 3.87
CA ASN A 29 -35.34 -8.00 4.69
C ASN A 29 -36.18 -9.30 4.55
N GLN A 30 -37.01 -9.44 3.51
CA GLN A 30 -37.81 -10.65 3.30
C GLN A 30 -37.06 -11.70 2.47
N ASP A 31 -37.35 -12.97 2.70
CA ASP A 31 -36.92 -14.07 1.83
C ASP A 31 -38.05 -14.43 0.87
N LEU A 32 -37.80 -14.21 -0.42
CA LEU A 32 -38.71 -14.49 -1.52
C LEU A 32 -38.00 -15.28 -2.63
N SER A 33 -37.02 -16.09 -2.25
CA SER A 33 -36.24 -16.93 -3.16
C SER A 33 -37.13 -17.87 -3.99
N GLY A 34 -36.91 -17.89 -5.31
CA GLY A 34 -37.69 -18.69 -6.26
C GLY A 34 -39.12 -18.19 -6.51
N ALA A 35 -39.52 -17.03 -5.98
CA ALA A 35 -40.79 -16.41 -6.34
C ALA A 35 -40.82 -15.99 -7.82
N ASP A 36 -41.99 -16.06 -8.46
CA ASP A 36 -42.22 -15.59 -9.81
C ASP A 36 -43.00 -14.26 -9.78
N PHE A 37 -42.28 -13.15 -9.96
CA PHE A 37 -42.82 -11.79 -10.15
C PHE A 37 -42.78 -11.36 -11.62
N SER A 38 -42.78 -12.30 -12.57
CA SER A 38 -42.78 -11.92 -13.98
C SER A 38 -43.99 -11.09 -14.35
N GLU A 39 -43.76 -10.09 -15.20
CA GLU A 39 -44.75 -9.10 -15.66
C GLU A 39 -45.39 -8.24 -14.55
N ALA A 40 -44.91 -8.35 -13.31
CA ALA A 40 -45.39 -7.54 -12.19
C ALA A 40 -45.03 -6.05 -12.35
N ASP A 41 -45.87 -5.18 -11.81
CA ASP A 41 -45.54 -3.75 -11.65
C ASP A 41 -44.92 -3.53 -10.27
N ILE A 42 -43.61 -3.31 -10.25
CA ILE A 42 -42.80 -3.19 -9.04
C ILE A 42 -42.22 -1.78 -8.87
N ARG A 43 -42.82 -0.77 -9.52
CA ARG A 43 -42.34 0.62 -9.42
C ARG A 43 -42.43 1.14 -7.99
N GLY A 44 -41.32 1.64 -7.46
CA GLY A 44 -41.22 2.12 -6.08
C GLY A 44 -41.21 0.99 -5.03
N THR A 45 -41.20 -0.28 -5.43
CA THR A 45 -41.14 -1.39 -4.48
C THR A 45 -39.76 -1.45 -3.82
N ASN A 46 -39.75 -1.66 -2.51
CA ASN A 46 -38.53 -1.72 -1.71
C ASN A 46 -38.14 -3.18 -1.41
N PHE A 47 -37.15 -3.70 -2.13
CA PHE A 47 -36.52 -5.01 -1.91
C PHE A 47 -35.16 -4.90 -1.20
N THR A 48 -34.89 -3.79 -0.51
CA THR A 48 -33.60 -3.59 0.17
C THR A 48 -33.31 -4.76 1.12
N LEU A 49 -32.11 -5.35 1.06
CA LEU A 49 -31.69 -6.50 1.88
C LEU A 49 -32.58 -7.76 1.76
N ALA A 50 -33.43 -7.86 0.74
CA ALA A 50 -34.24 -9.06 0.50
C ALA A 50 -33.39 -10.20 -0.08
N LYS A 51 -33.74 -11.45 0.25
CA LYS A 51 -33.20 -12.64 -0.42
C LYS A 51 -34.10 -12.99 -1.60
N LEU A 52 -33.58 -12.87 -2.81
CA LEU A 52 -34.31 -13.00 -4.08
C LEU A 52 -33.60 -13.99 -5.02
N ARG A 53 -33.03 -15.05 -4.45
CA ARG A 53 -32.27 -16.04 -5.21
C ARG A 53 -33.19 -16.78 -6.17
N GLY A 54 -32.85 -16.84 -7.45
CA GLY A 54 -33.65 -17.52 -8.48
C GLY A 54 -35.01 -16.88 -8.75
N THR A 55 -35.28 -15.68 -8.22
CA THR A 55 -36.56 -15.00 -8.40
C THR A 55 -36.74 -14.55 -9.85
N ASN A 56 -37.91 -14.78 -10.43
CA ASN A 56 -38.22 -14.40 -11.80
C ASN A 56 -38.86 -13.00 -11.86
N PHE A 57 -38.19 -12.04 -12.48
CA PHE A 57 -38.67 -10.69 -12.77
C PHE A 57 -38.84 -10.45 -14.28
N SER A 58 -38.94 -11.50 -15.09
CA SER A 58 -39.01 -11.35 -16.55
C SER A 58 -40.20 -10.48 -16.96
N GLY A 59 -39.97 -9.44 -17.75
CA GLY A 59 -41.02 -8.49 -18.17
C GLY A 59 -41.56 -7.56 -17.07
N ALA A 60 -41.03 -7.61 -15.85
CA ALA A 60 -41.47 -6.73 -14.76
C ALA A 60 -41.17 -5.25 -15.06
N LYS A 61 -42.00 -4.36 -14.50
CA LYS A 61 -41.86 -2.90 -14.65
C LYS A 61 -41.30 -2.30 -13.35
N ALA A 62 -40.02 -1.94 -13.36
CA ALA A 62 -39.36 -1.27 -12.25
C ALA A 62 -39.14 0.24 -12.53
N GLY A 63 -38.80 0.97 -11.48
CA GLY A 63 -38.47 2.38 -11.49
C GLY A 63 -39.37 3.26 -10.65
N LEU A 64 -39.41 4.55 -10.96
CA LEU A 64 -40.20 5.53 -10.22
C LEU A 64 -41.71 5.30 -10.40
N PRO A 65 -42.49 5.25 -9.30
CA PRO A 65 -43.94 5.35 -9.39
C PRO A 65 -44.32 6.78 -9.84
N ASN A 66 -45.50 6.92 -10.44
CA ASN A 66 -45.93 8.20 -11.02
C ASN A 66 -45.89 9.42 -10.07
N PRO A 67 -46.31 9.35 -8.79
CA PRO A 67 -46.26 10.51 -7.89
C PRO A 67 -44.83 10.97 -7.56
N SER A 68 -43.86 10.07 -7.47
CA SER A 68 -42.46 10.41 -7.16
C SER A 68 -41.78 11.20 -8.29
N LYS A 69 -42.25 11.09 -9.54
CA LYS A 69 -41.75 11.92 -10.65
C LYS A 69 -42.08 13.40 -10.45
N ILE A 70 -43.24 13.68 -9.86
CA ILE A 70 -43.70 15.04 -9.57
C ILE A 70 -42.88 15.62 -8.42
N ALA A 71 -42.66 14.84 -7.36
CA ALA A 71 -41.81 15.23 -6.24
C ALA A 71 -40.35 15.51 -6.66
N LEU A 72 -39.77 14.65 -7.49
CA LEU A 72 -38.41 14.86 -8.02
C LEU A 72 -38.31 16.13 -8.86
N ALA A 73 -39.30 16.40 -9.72
CA ALA A 73 -39.37 17.64 -10.48
C ALA A 73 -39.44 18.86 -9.56
N MET A 74 -40.23 18.82 -8.47
CA MET A 74 -40.30 19.89 -7.48
C MET A 74 -38.96 20.13 -6.77
N VAL A 75 -38.24 19.07 -6.37
CA VAL A 75 -36.92 19.19 -5.74
C VAL A 75 -35.89 19.81 -6.68
N LEU A 76 -35.86 19.40 -7.95
CA LEU A 76 -34.94 19.98 -8.95
C LEU A 76 -35.26 21.46 -9.21
N ILE A 77 -36.54 21.83 -9.21
CA ILE A 77 -36.98 23.23 -9.31
C ILE A 77 -36.53 24.04 -8.09
N LEU A 78 -36.61 23.48 -6.87
CA LEU A 78 -36.13 24.14 -5.64
C LEU A 78 -34.62 24.35 -5.64
N ILE A 79 -33.83 23.37 -6.12
CA ILE A 79 -32.38 23.50 -6.26
C ILE A 79 -32.02 24.59 -7.28
N ALA A 80 -32.73 24.63 -8.42
CA ALA A 80 -32.57 25.70 -9.41
C ALA A 80 -32.93 27.08 -8.83
N ALA A 81 -34.02 27.19 -8.08
CA ALA A 81 -34.44 28.42 -7.41
C ALA A 81 -33.41 28.90 -6.38
N PHE A 82 -32.83 27.99 -5.59
CA PHE A 82 -31.78 28.31 -4.61
C PHE A 82 -30.52 28.87 -5.28
N SER A 83 -30.10 28.28 -6.42
CA SER A 83 -28.98 28.83 -7.21
C SER A 83 -29.29 30.24 -7.75
N GLY A 84 -30.55 30.50 -8.11
CA GLY A 84 -31.01 31.82 -8.54
C GLY A 84 -30.97 32.86 -7.41
N VAL A 85 -31.30 32.49 -6.17
CA VAL A 85 -31.22 33.39 -5.00
C VAL A 85 -29.78 33.79 -4.70
N THR A 86 -28.83 32.86 -4.76
CA THR A 86 -27.40 33.16 -4.53
C THR A 86 -26.83 34.11 -5.59
N LEU A 87 -27.27 33.96 -6.85
CA LEU A 87 -26.92 34.90 -7.92
C LEU A 87 -27.65 36.24 -7.79
N GLY A 88 -28.90 36.25 -7.33
CA GLY A 88 -29.66 37.47 -7.06
C GLY A 88 -29.03 38.31 -5.95
N LEU A 89 -28.52 37.67 -4.89
CA LEU A 89 -27.74 38.35 -3.85
C LEU A 89 -26.43 38.92 -4.40
N ALA A 90 -25.74 38.18 -5.28
CA ALA A 90 -24.54 38.69 -5.97
C ALA A 90 -24.87 39.87 -6.91
N SER A 91 -26.03 39.87 -7.56
CA SER A 91 -26.52 41.01 -8.35
C SER A 91 -26.86 42.23 -7.47
N ILE A 92 -27.43 42.03 -6.27
CA ILE A 92 -27.67 43.13 -5.32
C ILE A 92 -26.32 43.73 -4.88
N SER A 93 -25.31 42.90 -4.63
CA SER A 93 -23.94 43.36 -4.36
C SER A 93 -23.29 44.05 -5.58
N ALA A 94 -23.66 43.67 -6.81
CA ALA A 94 -23.24 44.37 -8.02
C ALA A 94 -23.99 45.70 -8.23
N THR A 95 -25.23 45.86 -7.74
CA THR A 95 -25.94 47.14 -7.77
C THR A 95 -25.35 48.18 -6.81
N SER A 96 -24.70 47.76 -5.72
CA SER A 96 -23.88 48.68 -4.90
C SER A 96 -22.60 49.16 -5.60
N LEU A 97 -22.18 48.50 -6.70
CA LEU A 97 -21.09 48.94 -7.59
C LEU A 97 -21.60 49.84 -8.75
N LEU A 98 -22.91 50.10 -8.82
CA LEU A 98 -23.58 50.87 -9.88
C LEU A 98 -24.08 52.24 -9.37
N THR A 99 -23.40 52.84 -8.40
CA THR A 99 -23.72 54.21 -7.97
C THR A 99 -23.27 55.23 -9.02
N PRO A 100 -23.93 56.41 -9.12
CA PRO A 100 -23.53 57.46 -10.06
C PRO A 100 -22.05 57.83 -9.95
N GLU A 101 -21.50 57.84 -8.73
CA GLU A 101 -20.09 58.10 -8.43
C GLU A 101 -19.15 57.06 -9.07
N THR A 102 -19.47 55.77 -8.96
CA THR A 102 -18.67 54.71 -9.61
C THR A 102 -18.74 54.73 -11.13
N ILE A 103 -19.88 55.14 -11.70
CA ILE A 103 -20.06 55.25 -13.16
C ILE A 103 -19.31 56.46 -13.72
N GLU A 104 -19.29 57.60 -13.00
CA GLU A 104 -18.47 58.75 -13.37
C GLU A 104 -16.97 58.44 -13.31
N GLN A 105 -16.52 57.67 -12.32
CA GLN A 105 -15.10 57.37 -12.12
C GLN A 105 -14.53 56.33 -13.11
N TYR A 106 -15.33 55.32 -13.51
CA TYR A 106 -14.83 54.17 -14.29
C TYR A 106 -15.59 53.91 -15.61
N GLY A 107 -16.68 54.62 -15.88
CA GLY A 107 -17.50 54.45 -17.08
C GLY A 107 -18.30 53.14 -17.13
N MET A 108 -19.05 52.93 -18.21
CA MET A 108 -19.94 51.75 -18.39
C MET A 108 -19.22 50.44 -18.75
N LEU A 109 -17.91 50.49 -18.97
CA LEU A 109 -17.12 49.39 -19.53
C LEU A 109 -17.10 48.11 -18.66
N PRO A 110 -16.97 48.17 -17.32
CA PRO A 110 -16.96 46.96 -16.48
C PRO A 110 -18.29 46.20 -16.52
N ILE A 111 -19.40 46.94 -16.65
CA ILE A 111 -20.76 46.38 -16.67
C ILE A 111 -20.98 45.59 -17.96
N VAL A 112 -20.55 46.16 -19.10
CA VAL A 112 -20.63 45.50 -20.40
C VAL A 112 -19.76 44.24 -20.43
N VAL A 113 -18.57 44.29 -19.83
CA VAL A 113 -17.67 43.12 -19.73
C VAL A 113 -18.31 42.01 -18.91
N ILE A 114 -18.90 42.30 -17.75
CA ILE A 114 -19.60 41.31 -16.91
C ILE A 114 -20.78 40.70 -17.67
N ALA A 115 -21.58 41.53 -18.37
CA ALA A 115 -22.71 41.06 -19.17
C ALA A 115 -22.26 40.13 -20.32
N ILE A 116 -21.19 40.48 -21.03
CA ILE A 116 -20.62 39.64 -22.11
C ILE A 116 -20.09 38.32 -21.55
N LEU A 117 -19.35 38.36 -20.43
CA LEU A 117 -18.85 37.15 -19.77
C LEU A 117 -20.00 36.23 -19.33
N TRP A 118 -21.11 36.80 -18.87
CA TRP A 118 -22.29 36.04 -18.48
C TRP A 118 -23.02 35.40 -19.67
N VAL A 119 -23.15 36.12 -20.79
CA VAL A 119 -23.71 35.58 -22.04
C VAL A 119 -22.82 34.47 -22.60
N LEU A 120 -21.49 34.66 -22.60
CA LEU A 120 -20.54 33.64 -23.03
C LEU A 120 -20.61 32.39 -22.14
N PHE A 121 -20.65 32.55 -20.82
CA PHE A 121 -20.84 31.44 -19.89
C PHE A 121 -22.13 30.67 -20.17
N SER A 122 -23.23 31.38 -20.44
CA SER A 122 -24.53 30.79 -20.77
C SER A 122 -24.48 30.00 -22.08
N ILE A 123 -23.87 30.56 -23.13
CA ILE A 123 -23.72 29.88 -24.44
C ILE A 123 -22.83 28.64 -24.32
N ILE A 124 -21.70 28.74 -23.59
CA ILE A 124 -20.79 27.62 -23.36
C ILE A 124 -21.50 26.52 -22.57
N THR A 125 -22.22 26.87 -21.52
CA THR A 125 -22.99 25.89 -20.72
C THR A 125 -24.06 25.18 -21.55
N ILE A 126 -24.76 25.91 -22.44
CA ILE A 126 -25.78 25.34 -23.34
C ILE A 126 -25.14 24.43 -24.40
N ARG A 127 -23.98 24.80 -24.96
CA ARG A 127 -23.37 24.08 -26.10
C ARG A 127 -22.44 22.95 -25.70
N GLN A 128 -21.72 23.09 -24.59
CA GLN A 128 -20.60 22.22 -24.20
C GLN A 128 -20.80 21.53 -22.83
N GLY A 129 -21.77 21.98 -22.03
CA GLY A 129 -22.08 21.40 -20.72
C GLY A 129 -21.41 22.12 -19.54
N LEU A 130 -21.82 21.75 -18.32
CA LEU A 130 -21.48 22.47 -17.09
C LEU A 130 -20.02 22.25 -16.63
N GLU A 131 -19.41 21.09 -16.93
CA GLU A 131 -18.03 20.79 -16.50
C GLU A 131 -16.99 21.70 -17.17
N THR A 132 -17.19 22.02 -18.46
CA THR A 132 -16.34 22.97 -19.20
C THR A 132 -16.58 24.42 -18.75
N SER A 133 -17.76 24.74 -18.23
CA SER A 133 -18.08 26.11 -17.83
C SER A 133 -17.55 26.46 -16.44
N ILE A 134 -17.38 25.49 -15.53
CA ILE A 134 -16.74 25.67 -14.22
C ILE A 134 -15.29 26.17 -14.34
N GLY A 135 -14.53 25.69 -15.34
CA GLY A 135 -13.17 26.18 -15.62
C GLY A 135 -13.12 27.65 -16.04
N PHE A 136 -14.21 28.17 -16.63
CA PHE A 136 -14.34 29.58 -17.03
C PHE A 136 -14.65 30.49 -15.84
N VAL A 137 -15.38 29.99 -14.84
CA VAL A 137 -15.73 30.72 -13.60
C VAL A 137 -14.50 31.00 -12.72
N GLY A 138 -13.50 30.10 -12.75
CA GLY A 138 -12.23 30.28 -12.02
C GLY A 138 -11.44 31.52 -12.45
N VAL A 139 -11.57 31.95 -13.71
CA VAL A 139 -10.90 33.16 -14.22
C VAL A 139 -11.72 34.42 -13.90
N GLY A 140 -13.05 34.36 -14.03
CA GLY A 140 -13.93 35.50 -13.75
C GLY A 140 -14.06 35.85 -12.26
N GLY A 141 -14.12 34.85 -11.38
CA GLY A 141 -14.23 35.05 -9.93
C GLY A 141 -12.98 35.66 -9.31
N VAL A 142 -11.79 35.27 -9.79
CA VAL A 142 -10.51 35.84 -9.33
C VAL A 142 -10.39 37.31 -9.75
N CYS A 143 -10.84 37.68 -10.96
CA CYS A 143 -10.85 39.08 -11.37
C CYS A 143 -11.80 39.94 -10.54
N ALA A 144 -13.00 39.44 -10.20
CA ALA A 144 -13.99 40.19 -9.42
C ALA A 144 -13.56 40.41 -7.96
N VAL A 145 -12.97 39.39 -7.31
CA VAL A 145 -12.45 39.51 -5.93
C VAL A 145 -11.22 40.41 -5.89
N SER A 146 -10.34 40.35 -6.90
CA SER A 146 -9.14 41.20 -6.95
C SER A 146 -9.48 42.69 -7.08
N ILE A 147 -10.55 43.03 -7.79
CA ILE A 147 -11.01 44.42 -7.93
C ILE A 147 -11.66 44.92 -6.62
N ALA A 148 -12.43 44.07 -5.92
CA ALA A 148 -13.06 44.44 -4.65
C ALA A 148 -12.04 44.62 -3.50
N VAL A 149 -10.97 43.81 -3.48
CA VAL A 149 -9.89 43.92 -2.48
C VAL A 149 -8.98 45.13 -2.76
N ALA A 150 -8.76 45.49 -4.02
CA ALA A 150 -7.93 46.65 -4.38
C ALA A 150 -8.55 48.00 -3.99
N GLN A 151 -9.87 48.07 -3.76
CA GLN A 151 -10.58 49.33 -3.51
C GLN A 151 -10.90 49.62 -2.02
N SER A 152 -10.72 48.65 -1.11
CA SER A 152 -11.17 48.81 0.30
C SER A 152 -10.07 49.11 1.31
N GLY A 153 -8.79 49.15 0.92
CA GLY A 153 -7.71 49.77 1.70
C GLY A 153 -7.75 49.54 3.22
N THR A 154 -8.06 48.31 3.68
CA THR A 154 -7.83 47.68 5.01
C THR A 154 -8.86 46.56 5.21
N ALA A 155 -8.39 45.39 5.65
CA ALA A 155 -9.13 44.13 5.60
C ALA A 155 -10.06 43.84 6.80
N SER A 156 -10.55 44.83 7.55
CA SER A 156 -11.21 44.56 8.85
C SER A 156 -12.57 45.23 9.15
N GLU A 157 -13.22 45.95 8.23
CA GLU A 157 -14.54 46.57 8.53
C GLU A 157 -15.74 46.08 7.70
N VAL A 158 -15.61 44.98 6.94
CA VAL A 158 -16.74 44.44 6.14
C VAL A 158 -17.66 43.50 6.94
N TRP A 159 -17.33 43.18 8.21
CA TRP A 159 -18.09 42.17 8.98
C TRP A 159 -19.18 42.70 9.91
N TYR A 160 -19.21 44.00 10.25
CA TYR A 160 -20.20 44.55 11.19
C TYR A 160 -21.32 45.38 10.53
N GLY A 161 -21.19 45.78 9.26
CA GLY A 161 -22.22 46.57 8.56
C GLY A 161 -23.39 45.76 7.97
N ALA A 162 -23.27 44.44 7.86
CA ALA A 162 -24.28 43.57 7.22
C ALA A 162 -25.29 42.94 8.19
N VAL A 163 -25.16 43.17 9.50
CA VAL A 163 -26.01 42.51 10.54
C VAL A 163 -26.88 43.49 11.35
N ALA A 164 -26.77 44.81 11.13
CA ALA A 164 -27.45 45.82 11.95
C ALA A 164 -28.63 46.55 11.29
N GLY A 165 -29.25 45.97 10.24
CA GLY A 165 -30.39 46.58 9.55
C GLY A 165 -31.53 45.60 9.29
N ALA A 166 -32.47 45.52 10.25
CA ALA A 166 -33.80 44.90 10.16
C ALA A 166 -33.92 43.36 10.30
N GLY A 167 -34.07 42.90 11.55
CA GLY A 167 -35.20 42.00 11.89
C GLY A 167 -36.36 42.85 12.42
N PRO A 168 -37.64 42.39 12.44
CA PRO A 168 -37.99 41.03 12.89
C PRO A 168 -39.15 40.30 12.14
N ILE A 169 -38.94 38.99 11.92
CA ILE A 169 -39.84 37.86 12.23
C ILE A 169 -41.23 37.78 11.52
N LEU A 170 -41.41 36.69 10.76
CA LEU A 170 -42.70 36.02 10.45
C LEU A 170 -43.78 36.81 9.66
N SER A 171 -43.50 37.19 8.41
CA SER A 171 -44.56 37.17 7.39
C SER A 171 -44.60 35.81 6.69
N LEU A 172 -45.03 34.82 7.49
CA LEU A 172 -45.71 33.60 7.08
C LEU A 172 -44.93 32.61 6.19
N VAL A 173 -44.76 31.42 6.74
CA VAL A 173 -44.55 30.10 6.09
C VAL A 173 -45.51 29.82 4.90
N VAL A 174 -46.36 30.75 4.44
CA VAL A 174 -47.72 30.49 3.96
C VAL A 174 -48.00 31.07 2.56
N LEU A 175 -47.00 31.07 1.68
CA LEU A 175 -47.28 30.48 0.36
C LEU A 175 -46.91 28.98 0.31
N ALA A 176 -46.70 28.30 1.45
CA ALA A 176 -46.60 26.83 1.52
C ALA A 176 -47.77 26.05 0.89
N ALA A 177 -48.81 26.70 0.38
CA ALA A 177 -50.05 26.04 -0.01
C ALA A 177 -50.70 26.53 -1.31
N VAL A 178 -50.28 27.66 -1.92
CA VAL A 178 -51.14 28.34 -2.92
C VAL A 178 -50.91 27.91 -4.39
N VAL A 179 -49.85 27.14 -4.70
CA VAL A 179 -49.81 26.37 -5.98
C VAL A 179 -49.86 24.86 -5.75
N ALA A 180 -49.58 24.40 -4.53
CA ALA A 180 -49.89 23.02 -4.14
C ALA A 180 -51.41 22.70 -4.25
N THR A 181 -52.29 23.72 -4.31
CA THR A 181 -53.74 23.59 -4.50
C THR A 181 -54.32 24.36 -5.70
N THR A 182 -53.51 24.94 -6.60
CA THR A 182 -53.92 25.03 -8.02
C THR A 182 -53.42 23.82 -8.79
N LEU A 183 -53.80 22.66 -8.23
CA LEU A 183 -54.62 21.71 -8.97
C LEU A 183 -54.40 21.80 -10.48
N ALA A 184 -53.49 20.96 -10.96
CA ALA A 184 -53.98 19.84 -11.74
C ALA A 184 -54.70 20.34 -12.99
N MET A 185 -53.95 20.82 -13.98
CA MET A 185 -54.25 20.59 -15.39
C MET A 185 -53.10 21.10 -16.26
N ALA A 186 -52.59 20.16 -17.06
CA ALA A 186 -52.21 20.32 -18.46
C ALA A 186 -51.38 21.55 -18.89
N GLY A 187 -50.16 21.26 -19.36
CA GLY A 187 -49.59 21.90 -20.55
C GLY A 187 -48.94 23.28 -20.35
N VAL A 188 -47.64 23.36 -20.64
CA VAL A 188 -46.89 24.52 -21.16
C VAL A 188 -46.88 25.85 -20.35
N GLY A 189 -47.83 26.14 -19.44
CA GLY A 189 -47.99 27.46 -18.80
C GLY A 189 -47.25 27.73 -17.47
N ALA A 190 -46.71 26.71 -16.79
CA ALA A 190 -46.16 26.88 -15.43
C ALA A 190 -44.82 27.64 -15.36
N ILE A 191 -44.05 27.68 -16.46
CA ILE A 191 -42.76 28.38 -16.53
C ILE A 191 -42.98 29.91 -16.56
N ALA A 192 -44.05 30.38 -17.20
CA ALA A 192 -44.37 31.80 -17.29
C ALA A 192 -44.79 32.40 -15.94
N ALA A 193 -45.52 31.64 -15.11
CA ALA A 193 -45.99 32.11 -13.81
C ALA A 193 -44.86 32.25 -12.78
N ILE A 194 -43.87 31.34 -12.78
CA ILE A 194 -42.73 31.39 -11.85
C ILE A 194 -41.79 32.54 -12.22
N VAL A 195 -41.51 32.76 -13.52
CA VAL A 195 -40.72 33.90 -14.00
C VAL A 195 -41.45 35.21 -13.69
N ALA A 196 -42.77 35.29 -13.87
CA ALA A 196 -43.54 36.49 -13.57
C ALA A 196 -43.50 36.88 -12.08
N VAL A 197 -43.58 35.92 -11.16
CA VAL A 197 -43.58 36.21 -9.71
C VAL A 197 -42.22 36.64 -9.18
N VAL A 198 -41.11 36.03 -9.67
CA VAL A 198 -39.75 36.47 -9.33
C VAL A 198 -39.48 37.88 -9.85
N VAL A 199 -39.93 38.19 -11.06
CA VAL A 199 -39.83 39.53 -11.66
C VAL A 199 -40.62 40.55 -10.82
N ILE A 200 -41.86 40.27 -10.42
CA ILE A 200 -42.69 41.21 -9.65
C ILE A 200 -42.06 41.58 -8.29
N PHE A 201 -41.39 40.64 -7.62
CA PHE A 201 -40.80 40.87 -6.28
C PHE A 201 -39.38 41.45 -6.30
N THR A 202 -38.59 41.25 -7.36
CA THR A 202 -37.27 41.88 -7.49
C THR A 202 -37.33 43.27 -8.14
N VAL A 203 -38.40 43.57 -8.90
CA VAL A 203 -38.59 44.87 -9.58
C VAL A 203 -39.17 45.93 -8.63
N THR A 204 -39.92 45.55 -7.60
CA THR A 204 -40.65 46.49 -6.73
C THR A 204 -39.76 47.45 -5.92
N PRO A 205 -38.59 47.03 -5.38
CA PRO A 205 -37.65 47.97 -4.75
C PRO A 205 -36.86 48.81 -5.78
N ALA A 206 -36.77 48.35 -7.02
CA ALA A 206 -35.99 49.01 -8.07
C ALA A 206 -36.77 50.19 -8.70
N LEU A 207 -38.10 50.12 -8.72
CA LEU A 207 -39.00 51.16 -9.23
C LEU A 207 -39.00 52.47 -8.41
N THR A 208 -38.42 52.50 -7.21
CA THR A 208 -38.33 53.71 -6.37
C THR A 208 -36.99 54.44 -6.49
N SER A 209 -36.04 53.92 -7.28
CA SER A 209 -34.76 54.60 -7.54
C SER A 209 -34.86 55.56 -8.74
N PRO A 210 -34.17 56.72 -8.72
CA PRO A 210 -34.26 57.71 -9.82
C PRO A 210 -33.68 57.22 -11.15
N ASN A 211 -32.90 56.14 -11.15
CA ASN A 211 -32.11 55.68 -12.30
C ASN A 211 -32.78 54.50 -13.01
N THR A 212 -33.73 54.81 -13.90
CA THR A 212 -34.53 53.85 -14.68
C THR A 212 -33.72 52.87 -15.53
N MET A 213 -32.52 53.24 -15.99
CA MET A 213 -31.66 52.37 -16.80
C MET A 213 -31.00 51.24 -16.01
N ALA A 214 -30.55 51.50 -14.77
CA ALA A 214 -29.92 50.48 -13.92
C ALA A 214 -30.93 49.41 -13.49
N VAL A 215 -32.16 49.85 -13.22
CA VAL A 215 -33.30 49.00 -12.86
C VAL A 215 -33.65 48.04 -14.00
N ASN A 216 -33.79 48.55 -15.23
CA ASN A 216 -34.17 47.72 -16.38
C ASN A 216 -33.09 46.68 -16.73
N VAL A 217 -31.82 47.04 -16.59
CA VAL A 217 -30.69 46.11 -16.81
C VAL A 217 -30.65 45.02 -15.73
N ALA A 218 -30.86 45.37 -14.45
CA ALA A 218 -30.92 44.40 -13.36
C ALA A 218 -32.07 43.39 -13.55
N VAL A 219 -33.24 43.86 -13.99
CA VAL A 219 -34.42 43.02 -14.23
C VAL A 219 -34.19 42.08 -15.42
N ALA A 220 -33.62 42.57 -16.51
CA ALA A 220 -33.28 41.75 -17.67
C ALA A 220 -32.24 40.66 -17.32
N MET A 221 -31.25 40.98 -16.49
CA MET A 221 -30.27 40.00 -15.99
C MET A 221 -30.92 38.94 -15.11
N VAL A 222 -31.80 39.31 -14.17
CA VAL A 222 -32.51 38.35 -13.30
C VAL A 222 -33.34 37.36 -14.13
N ILE A 223 -34.06 37.85 -15.14
CA ILE A 223 -34.86 37.00 -16.05
C ILE A 223 -33.95 36.04 -16.82
N ALA A 224 -32.86 36.55 -17.41
CA ALA A 224 -31.93 35.73 -18.17
C ALA A 224 -31.25 34.65 -17.28
N ILE A 225 -30.88 35.00 -16.05
CA ILE A 225 -30.26 34.11 -15.06
C ILE A 225 -31.21 33.00 -14.61
N ALA A 226 -32.50 33.28 -14.46
CA ALA A 226 -33.48 32.28 -14.02
C ALA A 226 -33.84 31.25 -15.10
N LEU A 227 -33.77 31.62 -16.38
CA LEU A 227 -34.17 30.75 -17.50
C LEU A 227 -33.20 29.59 -17.76
N LEU A 228 -31.90 29.81 -17.57
CA LEU A 228 -30.87 28.82 -17.88
C LEU A 228 -30.89 27.60 -16.93
N PRO A 229 -30.94 27.73 -15.59
CA PRO A 229 -31.07 26.60 -14.67
C PRO A 229 -32.36 25.81 -14.88
N THR A 230 -33.46 26.52 -15.18
CA THR A 230 -34.77 25.92 -15.45
C THR A 230 -34.75 25.08 -16.73
N TYR A 231 -34.07 25.56 -17.78
CA TYR A 231 -33.86 24.82 -19.02
C TYR A 231 -33.00 23.56 -18.81
N ILE A 232 -31.91 23.66 -18.02
CA ILE A 232 -31.02 22.53 -17.71
C ILE A 232 -31.77 21.47 -16.88
N ALA A 233 -32.57 21.89 -15.88
CA ALA A 233 -33.37 20.97 -15.07
C ALA A 233 -34.42 20.22 -15.92
N TRP A 234 -35.07 20.91 -16.86
CA TRP A 234 -36.03 20.28 -17.78
C TRP A 234 -35.35 19.30 -18.75
N GLN A 235 -34.22 19.67 -19.33
CA GLN A 235 -33.42 18.79 -20.19
C GLN A 235 -32.93 17.53 -19.46
N ALA A 236 -32.54 17.65 -18.19
CA ALA A 236 -32.16 16.52 -17.34
C ALA A 236 -33.34 15.57 -17.07
N LEU A 237 -34.55 16.12 -16.93
CA LEU A 237 -35.80 15.33 -16.76
C LEU A 237 -36.29 14.70 -18.07
N ALA A 238 -35.98 15.29 -19.22
CA ALA A 238 -36.41 14.83 -20.54
C ALA A 238 -35.58 13.65 -21.11
N GLU A 239 -34.75 13.00 -20.29
CA GLU A 239 -33.94 11.82 -20.64
C GLU A 239 -32.94 12.07 -21.82
N ASN A 240 -32.47 13.32 -22.00
CA ASN A 240 -31.57 13.68 -23.11
C ASN A 240 -30.11 13.29 -22.85
N HIS A 241 -29.52 12.53 -23.79
CA HIS A 241 -28.14 12.02 -23.74
C HIS A 241 -27.04 13.10 -23.67
N ARG A 242 -27.33 14.38 -23.94
CA ARG A 242 -26.33 15.45 -23.85
C ARG A 242 -25.96 15.87 -22.42
N TYR A 243 -26.76 15.49 -21.41
CA TYR A 243 -26.56 15.89 -20.02
C TYR A 243 -26.14 14.73 -19.11
N ILE A 244 -25.52 13.67 -19.67
CA ILE A 244 -25.17 12.42 -18.97
C ILE A 244 -24.27 12.63 -17.73
N SER A 245 -23.39 13.64 -17.70
CA SER A 245 -22.55 13.94 -16.52
C SER A 245 -23.38 14.46 -15.33
N LEU A 246 -24.38 15.32 -15.57
CA LEU A 246 -25.43 15.67 -14.59
C LEU A 246 -26.40 14.50 -14.34
N GLY A 247 -26.50 13.59 -15.31
CA GLY A 247 -27.31 12.38 -15.29
C GLY A 247 -26.98 11.44 -14.13
N ARG A 248 -25.73 11.39 -13.61
CA ARG A 248 -25.43 10.54 -12.42
C ARG A 248 -26.11 11.03 -11.15
N ILE A 249 -26.18 12.34 -10.94
CA ILE A 249 -26.87 12.96 -9.80
C ILE A 249 -28.38 12.80 -9.97
N ALA A 250 -28.89 13.01 -11.19
CA ALA A 250 -30.30 12.82 -11.51
C ALA A 250 -30.74 11.35 -11.39
N ILE A 251 -29.96 10.39 -11.89
CA ILE A 251 -30.19 8.93 -11.74
C ILE A 251 -30.13 8.56 -10.26
N THR A 252 -29.20 9.12 -9.50
CA THR A 252 -29.09 8.91 -8.05
C THR A 252 -30.33 9.38 -7.31
N LEU A 253 -30.77 10.62 -7.54
CA LEU A 253 -31.97 11.21 -6.95
C LEU A 253 -33.27 10.53 -7.44
N ALA A 254 -33.28 10.03 -8.67
CA ALA A 254 -34.42 9.32 -9.21
C ALA A 254 -34.51 7.88 -8.69
N ALA A 255 -33.37 7.24 -8.44
CA ALA A 255 -33.31 5.89 -7.88
C ALA A 255 -33.66 5.85 -6.38
N THR A 256 -33.50 6.95 -5.62
CA THR A 256 -33.94 6.99 -4.21
C THR A 256 -35.46 6.86 -4.05
N GLY A 257 -36.23 7.30 -5.03
CA GLY A 257 -37.70 7.13 -5.07
C GLY A 257 -38.20 5.98 -5.94
N GLY A 258 -37.30 5.26 -6.61
CA GLY A 258 -37.60 4.17 -7.53
C GLY A 258 -37.63 2.80 -6.86
N THR A 259 -37.76 1.74 -7.67
CA THR A 259 -37.61 0.36 -7.18
C THR A 259 -36.19 0.17 -6.64
N SER A 260 -36.07 -0.37 -5.42
CA SER A 260 -34.76 -0.54 -4.76
C SER A 260 -34.47 -2.02 -4.52
N PHE A 261 -33.38 -2.52 -5.10
CA PHE A 261 -32.76 -3.80 -4.77
C PHE A 261 -31.47 -3.62 -3.96
N ARG A 262 -31.30 -2.47 -3.30
CA ARG A 262 -30.07 -2.15 -2.59
C ARG A 262 -29.70 -3.24 -1.56
N HIS A 263 -28.51 -3.79 -1.66
CA HIS A 263 -28.00 -4.90 -0.85
C HIS A 263 -28.88 -6.16 -0.85
N ALA A 264 -29.78 -6.31 -1.84
CA ALA A 264 -30.52 -7.55 -2.04
C ALA A 264 -29.63 -8.64 -2.64
N ASP A 265 -30.01 -9.90 -2.40
CA ASP A 265 -29.37 -11.04 -3.05
C ASP A 265 -30.17 -11.45 -4.29
N LEU A 266 -29.72 -11.05 -5.48
CA LEU A 266 -30.34 -11.37 -6.77
C LEU A 266 -29.63 -12.55 -7.47
N THR A 267 -28.97 -13.41 -6.71
CA THR A 267 -28.24 -14.56 -7.30
C THR A 267 -29.19 -15.41 -8.16
N ASN A 268 -28.85 -15.66 -9.42
CA ASN A 268 -29.70 -16.38 -10.40
C ASN A 268 -31.07 -15.73 -10.71
N ALA A 269 -31.31 -14.47 -10.34
CA ALA A 269 -32.55 -13.79 -10.68
C ALA A 269 -32.67 -13.52 -12.19
N ASN A 270 -33.90 -13.44 -12.70
CA ASN A 270 -34.16 -13.26 -14.12
C ASN A 270 -34.87 -11.93 -14.44
N PHE A 271 -34.20 -11.00 -15.10
CA PHE A 271 -34.75 -9.72 -15.58
C PHE A 271 -34.98 -9.68 -17.09
N THR A 272 -35.13 -10.84 -17.74
CA THR A 272 -35.34 -10.92 -19.19
C THR A 272 -36.51 -10.02 -19.62
N ARG A 273 -36.28 -9.11 -20.57
CA ARG A 273 -37.27 -8.12 -21.07
C ARG A 273 -37.85 -7.15 -20.02
N ALA A 274 -37.33 -7.12 -18.80
CA ALA A 274 -37.79 -6.21 -17.74
C ALA A 274 -37.44 -4.75 -18.06
N ILE A 275 -38.21 -3.80 -17.51
CA ILE A 275 -37.93 -2.36 -17.61
C ILE A 275 -37.27 -1.91 -16.32
N LEU A 276 -35.99 -1.49 -16.37
CA LEU A 276 -35.15 -1.22 -15.18
C LEU A 276 -34.77 0.26 -15.01
N LYS A 277 -35.55 1.17 -15.59
CA LYS A 277 -35.30 2.62 -15.46
C LYS A 277 -35.33 3.06 -14.00
N ASN A 278 -34.45 3.98 -13.58
CA ASN A 278 -34.48 4.60 -12.24
C ASN A 278 -34.57 3.56 -11.10
N THR A 279 -33.96 2.39 -11.31
CA THR A 279 -33.95 1.29 -10.35
C THR A 279 -32.59 1.24 -9.67
N ASN A 280 -32.56 1.01 -8.36
CA ASN A 280 -31.31 0.79 -7.64
C ASN A 280 -30.94 -0.71 -7.69
N LEU A 281 -29.85 -1.03 -8.38
CA LEU A 281 -29.28 -2.36 -8.58
C LEU A 281 -27.90 -2.50 -7.89
N GLU A 282 -27.62 -1.71 -6.85
CA GLU A 282 -26.49 -1.94 -5.94
C GLU A 282 -26.74 -3.19 -5.09
N ALA A 283 -26.70 -4.36 -5.72
CA ALA A 283 -27.12 -5.66 -5.20
C ALA A 283 -26.06 -6.73 -5.50
N ASN A 284 -26.20 -7.91 -4.91
CA ASN A 284 -25.47 -9.08 -5.41
C ASN A 284 -26.13 -9.56 -6.71
N LEU A 285 -25.41 -9.47 -7.83
CA LEU A 285 -25.90 -9.78 -9.18
C LEU A 285 -25.36 -11.11 -9.75
N THR A 286 -24.83 -12.00 -8.90
CA THR A 286 -24.26 -13.27 -9.36
C THR A 286 -25.26 -14.07 -10.20
N CYS A 287 -24.85 -14.47 -11.39
CA CYS A 287 -25.61 -15.15 -12.43
C CYS A 287 -26.97 -14.50 -12.80
N THR A 288 -27.19 -13.21 -12.50
CA THR A 288 -28.44 -12.50 -12.85
C THR A 288 -28.57 -12.31 -14.36
N CYS A 289 -29.72 -12.69 -14.93
CA CYS A 289 -30.00 -12.55 -16.36
C CYS A 289 -30.60 -11.18 -16.70
N PHE A 290 -29.99 -10.45 -17.64
CA PHE A 290 -30.49 -9.15 -18.15
C PHE A 290 -30.85 -9.19 -19.64
N ASP A 291 -31.11 -10.38 -20.19
CA ASP A 291 -31.37 -10.55 -21.61
C ASP A 291 -32.52 -9.64 -22.09
N GLN A 292 -32.28 -8.83 -23.12
CA GLN A 292 -33.25 -7.88 -23.66
C GLN A 292 -33.85 -6.90 -22.64
N ALA A 293 -33.20 -6.68 -21.48
CA ALA A 293 -33.67 -5.73 -20.49
C ALA A 293 -33.68 -4.30 -21.06
N LYS A 294 -34.72 -3.53 -20.74
CA LYS A 294 -34.97 -2.19 -21.27
C LYS A 294 -34.57 -1.12 -20.27
N LYS A 295 -33.97 -0.03 -20.78
CA LYS A 295 -33.57 1.15 -20.00
C LYS A 295 -32.61 0.86 -18.83
N LEU A 296 -31.82 -0.22 -18.91
CA LEU A 296 -30.83 -0.59 -17.88
C LEU A 296 -29.76 0.50 -17.68
N HIS A 297 -29.42 1.27 -18.71
CA HIS A 297 -28.48 2.39 -18.62
C HIS A 297 -28.96 3.55 -17.72
N LEU A 298 -30.25 3.56 -17.35
CA LEU A 298 -30.84 4.53 -16.41
C LEU A 298 -30.98 3.97 -14.99
N ALA A 299 -30.46 2.77 -14.73
CA ALA A 299 -30.41 2.19 -13.40
C ALA A 299 -29.21 2.74 -12.63
N ARG A 300 -29.37 2.88 -11.31
CA ARG A 300 -28.25 3.11 -10.40
C ARG A 300 -27.59 1.76 -10.13
N VAL A 301 -26.38 1.59 -10.63
CA VAL A 301 -25.69 0.30 -10.62
C VAL A 301 -24.49 0.24 -9.66
N GLY A 302 -24.05 1.38 -9.12
CA GLY A 302 -22.92 1.49 -8.20
C GLY A 302 -21.65 0.79 -8.68
N GLY A 303 -20.94 0.13 -7.76
CA GLY A 303 -19.69 -0.60 -8.03
C GLY A 303 -19.84 -1.98 -8.69
N THR A 304 -21.01 -2.31 -9.26
CA THR A 304 -21.23 -3.59 -9.95
C THR A 304 -20.61 -3.60 -11.35
N TYR A 305 -20.49 -4.79 -11.97
CA TYR A 305 -20.03 -4.93 -13.36
C TYR A 305 -20.88 -4.15 -14.37
N LEU A 306 -22.12 -3.78 -14.00
CA LEU A 306 -23.02 -2.99 -14.83
C LEU A 306 -22.58 -1.53 -14.97
N ASN A 307 -21.56 -1.06 -14.26
CA ASN A 307 -21.02 0.30 -14.43
C ASN A 307 -20.40 0.50 -15.84
N ASN A 308 -19.87 -0.57 -16.45
CA ASN A 308 -19.31 -0.53 -17.80
C ASN A 308 -20.42 -0.60 -18.88
N SER A 309 -20.40 0.32 -19.85
CA SER A 309 -21.42 0.39 -20.91
C SER A 309 -21.38 -0.77 -21.90
N ASP A 310 -20.19 -1.27 -22.25
CA ASP A 310 -20.05 -2.41 -23.15
C ASP A 310 -20.54 -3.69 -22.47
N VAL A 311 -20.29 -3.85 -21.17
CA VAL A 311 -20.83 -4.98 -20.38
C VAL A 311 -22.36 -4.93 -20.34
N ARG A 312 -22.97 -3.75 -20.11
CA ARG A 312 -24.45 -3.61 -20.18
C ARG A 312 -24.99 -4.03 -21.55
N GLN A 313 -24.36 -3.58 -22.64
CA GLN A 313 -24.79 -3.95 -23.99
C GLN A 313 -24.63 -5.45 -24.26
N LEU A 314 -23.51 -6.06 -23.84
CA LEU A 314 -23.30 -7.50 -23.95
C LEU A 314 -24.39 -8.28 -23.21
N LEU A 315 -24.74 -7.89 -21.98
CA LEU A 315 -25.75 -8.59 -21.19
C LEU A 315 -27.17 -8.49 -21.76
N ILE A 316 -27.48 -7.36 -22.41
CA ILE A 316 -28.78 -7.11 -23.05
C ILE A 316 -28.88 -7.82 -24.40
N THR A 317 -27.82 -7.80 -25.19
CA THR A 317 -27.84 -8.26 -26.60
C THR A 317 -27.30 -9.68 -26.80
N ARG A 318 -26.59 -10.20 -25.80
CA ARG A 318 -25.82 -11.46 -25.86
C ARG A 318 -24.75 -11.48 -26.95
N LYS A 319 -24.26 -10.31 -27.40
CA LYS A 319 -23.30 -10.18 -28.50
C LYS A 319 -22.19 -9.18 -28.15
N ALA A 320 -20.93 -9.58 -28.29
CA ALA A 320 -19.79 -8.68 -28.10
C ALA A 320 -18.60 -8.97 -29.01
N ARG A 321 -18.82 -9.46 -30.25
CA ARG A 321 -17.72 -9.82 -31.16
C ARG A 321 -16.65 -8.71 -31.29
N GLN A 322 -15.38 -9.08 -31.21
CA GLN A 322 -14.22 -8.17 -31.33
C GLN A 322 -14.16 -7.04 -30.30
N LYS A 323 -14.88 -7.16 -29.17
CA LYS A 323 -14.80 -6.18 -28.08
C LYS A 323 -13.56 -6.42 -27.22
N ASN A 324 -13.02 -5.32 -26.68
CA ASN A 324 -11.99 -5.37 -25.66
C ASN A 324 -12.65 -5.26 -24.27
N LEU A 325 -12.60 -6.35 -23.51
CA LEU A 325 -13.14 -6.47 -22.16
C LEU A 325 -12.04 -6.92 -21.20
N ASN A 326 -10.81 -6.41 -21.40
CA ASN A 326 -9.63 -6.75 -20.61
C ASN A 326 -9.64 -6.09 -19.22
N ARG A 327 -9.05 -6.77 -18.23
CA ARG A 327 -8.86 -6.28 -16.85
C ARG A 327 -10.15 -5.81 -16.16
N LEU A 328 -11.30 -6.39 -16.53
CA LEU A 328 -12.57 -6.09 -15.89
C LEU A 328 -12.86 -7.08 -14.75
N ASN A 329 -13.57 -6.62 -13.72
CA ASN A 329 -14.19 -7.52 -12.75
C ASN A 329 -15.60 -7.86 -13.25
N LEU A 330 -15.76 -9.08 -13.77
CA LEU A 330 -17.02 -9.63 -14.26
C LEU A 330 -17.41 -10.89 -13.45
N ARG A 331 -17.01 -10.95 -12.18
CA ARG A 331 -17.36 -12.07 -11.30
C ARG A 331 -18.87 -12.27 -11.24
N GLY A 332 -19.31 -13.51 -11.36
CA GLY A 332 -20.72 -13.89 -11.35
C GLY A 332 -21.49 -13.45 -12.58
N VAL A 333 -20.86 -12.96 -13.66
CA VAL A 333 -21.62 -12.48 -14.82
C VAL A 333 -22.39 -13.61 -15.51
N ASN A 334 -23.64 -13.38 -15.92
CA ASN A 334 -24.38 -14.33 -16.75
C ASN A 334 -24.17 -14.02 -18.23
N LEU A 335 -23.41 -14.86 -18.92
CA LEU A 335 -23.10 -14.81 -20.35
C LEU A 335 -23.53 -16.08 -21.11
N ALA A 336 -24.51 -16.82 -20.56
CA ALA A 336 -25.02 -18.03 -21.19
C ALA A 336 -25.52 -17.75 -22.62
N GLY A 337 -25.09 -18.57 -23.58
CA GLY A 337 -25.42 -18.47 -25.00
C GLY A 337 -24.86 -17.23 -25.71
N ALA A 338 -23.99 -16.44 -25.07
CA ALA A 338 -23.48 -15.21 -25.66
C ALA A 338 -22.49 -15.48 -26.81
N ASN A 339 -22.54 -14.64 -27.84
CA ASN A 339 -21.54 -14.62 -28.90
C ASN A 339 -20.37 -13.71 -28.51
N LEU A 340 -19.29 -14.35 -28.07
CA LEU A 340 -18.05 -13.75 -27.57
C LEU A 340 -16.86 -14.05 -28.49
N ALA A 341 -17.12 -14.33 -29.78
CA ALA A 341 -16.07 -14.61 -30.74
C ALA A 341 -15.10 -13.43 -30.87
N ASP A 342 -13.80 -13.71 -30.98
CA ASP A 342 -12.74 -12.71 -31.12
C ASP A 342 -12.69 -11.68 -29.97
N VAL A 343 -13.32 -11.94 -28.81
CA VAL A 343 -13.30 -11.02 -27.65
C VAL A 343 -11.97 -11.10 -26.94
N ASN A 344 -11.46 -9.95 -26.48
CA ASN A 344 -10.30 -9.89 -25.61
C ASN A 344 -10.72 -9.82 -24.14
N PHE A 345 -10.48 -10.90 -23.38
CA PHE A 345 -10.70 -10.95 -21.93
C PHE A 345 -9.41 -10.84 -21.11
N THR A 346 -8.28 -10.43 -21.70
CA THR A 346 -6.97 -10.50 -21.01
C THR A 346 -7.00 -9.89 -19.60
N GLY A 347 -6.64 -10.67 -18.58
CA GLY A 347 -6.59 -10.22 -17.18
C GLY A 347 -7.96 -10.01 -16.51
N THR A 348 -9.05 -10.49 -17.10
CA THR A 348 -10.42 -10.29 -16.58
C THR A 348 -10.79 -11.39 -15.58
N ASP A 349 -11.49 -11.01 -14.52
CA ASP A 349 -12.09 -11.95 -13.56
C ASP A 349 -13.50 -12.34 -14.05
N LEU A 350 -13.66 -13.58 -14.50
CA LEU A 350 -14.90 -14.23 -14.93
C LEU A 350 -15.31 -15.35 -13.97
N SER A 351 -14.81 -15.34 -12.73
CA SER A 351 -15.13 -16.39 -11.77
C SER A 351 -16.60 -16.39 -11.39
N GLU A 352 -17.16 -17.55 -11.04
CA GLU A 352 -18.61 -17.77 -10.83
C GLU A 352 -19.49 -17.36 -12.04
N ALA A 353 -18.91 -17.05 -13.20
CA ALA A 353 -19.69 -16.67 -14.36
C ALA A 353 -20.45 -17.86 -14.93
N ASN A 354 -21.57 -17.58 -15.58
CA ASN A 354 -22.29 -18.55 -16.39
C ASN A 354 -21.94 -18.32 -17.87
N LEU A 355 -21.12 -19.19 -18.46
CA LEU A 355 -20.72 -19.18 -19.87
C LEU A 355 -21.30 -20.37 -20.64
N GLN A 356 -22.36 -21.01 -20.12
CA GLN A 356 -22.96 -22.17 -20.75
C GLN A 356 -23.33 -21.88 -22.21
N ASN A 357 -22.92 -22.75 -23.13
CA ASN A 357 -23.17 -22.61 -24.58
C ASN A 357 -22.65 -21.30 -25.20
N ALA A 358 -21.77 -20.55 -24.53
CA ALA A 358 -21.20 -19.33 -25.09
C ALA A 358 -20.24 -19.65 -26.26
N ASN A 359 -20.18 -18.77 -27.24
CA ASN A 359 -19.24 -18.87 -28.35
C ASN A 359 -17.98 -18.06 -28.06
N LEU A 360 -16.91 -18.71 -27.59
CA LEU A 360 -15.61 -18.13 -27.30
C LEU A 360 -14.59 -18.40 -28.44
N PHE A 361 -15.07 -18.64 -29.66
CA PHE A 361 -14.21 -18.87 -30.82
C PHE A 361 -13.18 -17.75 -31.00
N ARG A 362 -11.89 -18.08 -31.01
CA ARG A 362 -10.78 -17.10 -31.08
C ARG A 362 -10.77 -16.03 -29.98
N ALA A 363 -11.44 -16.26 -28.86
CA ALA A 363 -11.35 -15.36 -27.72
C ALA A 363 -9.93 -15.38 -27.13
N LYS A 364 -9.48 -14.23 -26.62
CA LYS A 364 -8.22 -14.13 -25.86
C LYS A 364 -8.53 -14.32 -24.38
N LEU A 365 -8.21 -15.50 -23.86
CA LEU A 365 -8.34 -15.91 -22.46
C LEU A 365 -6.96 -15.93 -21.78
N VAL A 366 -6.22 -14.83 -21.93
CA VAL A 366 -4.87 -14.67 -21.36
C VAL A 366 -5.00 -14.13 -19.92
N GLN A 367 -4.50 -14.84 -18.92
CA GLN A 367 -4.61 -14.48 -17.49
C GLN A 367 -6.04 -14.19 -17.01
N VAL A 368 -7.01 -14.93 -17.55
CA VAL A 368 -8.43 -14.82 -17.15
C VAL A 368 -8.69 -15.73 -15.96
N GLN A 369 -9.43 -15.27 -14.95
CA GLN A 369 -9.88 -16.11 -13.85
C GLN A 369 -11.28 -16.68 -14.17
N LEU A 370 -11.44 -18.01 -14.11
CA LEU A 370 -12.63 -18.78 -14.52
C LEU A 370 -13.05 -19.80 -13.45
N ASP A 371 -12.72 -19.50 -12.20
CA ASP A 371 -12.96 -20.39 -11.09
C ASP A 371 -14.46 -20.45 -10.75
N LYS A 372 -14.99 -21.64 -10.49
CA LYS A 372 -16.44 -21.90 -10.35
C LYS A 372 -17.27 -21.48 -11.59
N THR A 373 -16.63 -21.21 -12.72
CA THR A 373 -17.32 -20.79 -13.94
C THR A 373 -17.95 -21.97 -14.65
N ASP A 374 -19.15 -21.77 -15.17
CA ASP A 374 -19.86 -22.79 -15.93
C ASP A 374 -19.59 -22.64 -17.43
N LEU A 375 -18.68 -23.44 -17.98
CA LEU A 375 -18.35 -23.48 -19.42
C LEU A 375 -19.09 -24.59 -20.17
N THR A 376 -20.12 -25.20 -19.57
CA THR A 376 -20.82 -26.35 -20.17
C THR A 376 -21.31 -26.04 -21.59
N GLY A 377 -20.88 -26.81 -22.59
CA GLY A 377 -21.28 -26.61 -23.99
C GLY A 377 -20.63 -25.42 -24.73
N ALA A 378 -19.75 -24.66 -24.05
CA ALA A 378 -19.07 -23.50 -24.65
C ALA A 378 -18.14 -23.91 -25.80
N ASN A 379 -17.97 -23.04 -26.79
CA ASN A 379 -17.04 -23.25 -27.90
C ASN A 379 -15.72 -22.49 -27.67
N LEU A 380 -14.64 -23.21 -27.36
CA LEU A 380 -13.29 -22.67 -27.14
C LEU A 380 -12.36 -22.85 -28.36
N THR A 381 -12.88 -23.28 -29.50
CA THR A 381 -12.05 -23.53 -30.69
C THR A 381 -11.26 -22.29 -31.09
N ALA A 382 -9.96 -22.47 -31.32
CA ALA A 382 -8.99 -21.43 -31.67
C ALA A 382 -8.81 -20.33 -30.60
N ALA A 383 -9.34 -20.51 -29.38
CA ALA A 383 -9.09 -19.58 -28.29
C ALA A 383 -7.61 -19.60 -27.88
N ILE A 384 -7.14 -18.46 -27.38
CA ILE A 384 -5.82 -18.33 -26.78
C ILE A 384 -6.00 -18.50 -25.28
N ILE A 385 -5.44 -19.57 -24.74
CA ILE A 385 -5.50 -19.95 -23.34
C ILE A 385 -4.08 -19.89 -22.80
N GLU A 386 -3.71 -18.74 -22.25
CA GLU A 386 -2.39 -18.53 -21.65
C GLU A 386 -2.62 -18.14 -20.20
N ASP A 387 -2.22 -19.05 -19.29
CA ASP A 387 -2.22 -18.81 -17.85
C ASP A 387 -3.58 -18.37 -17.27
N TRP A 388 -4.66 -18.94 -17.78
CA TRP A 388 -6.00 -18.78 -17.22
C TRP A 388 -6.11 -19.54 -15.87
N GLY A 389 -6.85 -18.97 -14.92
CA GLY A 389 -7.18 -19.63 -13.64
C GLY A 389 -8.46 -20.44 -13.79
N ILE A 390 -8.42 -21.72 -13.43
CA ILE A 390 -9.56 -22.63 -13.38
C ILE A 390 -9.43 -23.50 -12.13
N ASN A 391 -10.53 -24.08 -11.65
CA ASN A 391 -10.52 -25.00 -10.52
C ASN A 391 -11.42 -26.20 -10.75
N ASN A 392 -11.38 -27.15 -9.81
CA ASN A 392 -12.24 -28.33 -9.84
C ASN A 392 -13.75 -28.00 -9.81
N ASP A 393 -14.16 -26.78 -9.38
CA ASP A 393 -15.55 -26.33 -9.50
C ASP A 393 -15.89 -25.75 -10.89
N THR A 394 -14.89 -25.46 -11.73
CA THR A 394 -15.09 -25.00 -13.11
C THR A 394 -15.67 -26.15 -13.93
N LYS A 395 -16.86 -25.93 -14.50
CA LYS A 395 -17.58 -26.97 -15.24
C LYS A 395 -17.18 -26.95 -16.70
N LEU A 396 -16.48 -27.99 -17.16
CA LEU A 396 -16.03 -28.16 -18.55
C LEU A 396 -16.86 -29.18 -19.35
N HIS A 397 -17.96 -29.69 -18.79
CA HIS A 397 -18.75 -30.73 -19.44
C HIS A 397 -19.23 -30.32 -20.84
N GLY A 398 -18.89 -31.12 -21.86
CA GLY A 398 -19.32 -30.88 -23.24
C GLY A 398 -18.74 -29.60 -23.86
N VAL A 399 -17.64 -29.06 -23.33
CA VAL A 399 -16.88 -28.00 -23.99
C VAL A 399 -16.45 -28.47 -25.38
N ARG A 400 -16.75 -27.66 -26.39
CA ARG A 400 -16.39 -27.91 -27.79
C ARG A 400 -15.09 -27.17 -28.09
N CYS A 401 -14.06 -27.92 -28.46
CA CYS A 401 -12.77 -27.35 -28.79
C CYS A 401 -12.10 -28.28 -29.80
N GLU A 402 -11.80 -27.80 -31.01
CA GLU A 402 -10.99 -28.58 -31.96
C GLU A 402 -9.49 -28.40 -31.71
N TYR A 403 -9.07 -27.20 -31.33
CA TYR A 403 -7.70 -26.84 -30.98
C TYR A 403 -7.66 -25.52 -30.21
N VAL A 404 -6.60 -25.31 -29.43
CA VAL A 404 -6.31 -24.06 -28.69
C VAL A 404 -4.86 -23.65 -28.83
N PHE A 405 -4.56 -22.38 -28.56
CA PHE A 405 -3.20 -21.87 -28.48
C PHE A 405 -2.84 -21.61 -27.02
N MET A 406 -1.72 -22.17 -26.56
CA MET A 406 -1.29 -22.04 -25.16
C MET A 406 -0.50 -20.74 -24.89
N ARG A 407 -0.29 -19.93 -25.94
CA ARG A 407 0.40 -18.63 -25.90
C ARG A 407 -0.20 -17.69 -26.94
N GLU A 408 -0.05 -16.39 -26.74
CA GLU A 408 -0.50 -15.38 -27.72
C GLU A 408 0.37 -15.38 -29.00
N PRO A 409 -0.23 -15.58 -30.20
CA PRO A 409 0.45 -15.40 -31.48
C PRO A 409 1.15 -14.06 -31.63
N THR A 410 2.42 -14.08 -32.02
CA THR A 410 3.24 -12.91 -32.35
C THR A 410 3.54 -12.86 -33.86
N ARG A 411 4.15 -11.78 -34.35
CA ARG A 411 4.57 -11.70 -35.76
C ARG A 411 5.69 -12.69 -36.09
N ASP A 412 6.57 -12.94 -35.12
CA ASP A 412 7.76 -13.79 -35.28
C ASP A 412 7.46 -15.26 -34.94
N ASP A 413 6.46 -15.49 -34.10
CA ASP A 413 5.86 -16.80 -33.83
C ASP A 413 4.33 -16.69 -33.92
N PRO A 414 3.76 -16.85 -35.11
CA PRO A 414 2.31 -16.76 -35.31
C PRO A 414 1.54 -17.92 -34.69
N ASN A 415 2.23 -18.97 -34.20
CA ASN A 415 1.59 -20.21 -33.80
C ASN A 415 2.21 -20.82 -32.52
N PRO A 416 2.30 -20.07 -31.42
CA PRO A 416 3.04 -20.51 -30.26
C PRO A 416 2.23 -21.57 -29.51
N TYR A 417 2.72 -22.81 -29.55
CA TYR A 417 2.28 -23.92 -28.72
C TYR A 417 0.78 -24.26 -28.87
N ARG A 418 0.33 -24.53 -30.10
CA ARG A 418 -1.00 -25.09 -30.41
C ARG A 418 -1.16 -26.49 -29.80
N LYS A 419 -2.34 -26.80 -29.25
CA LYS A 419 -2.73 -28.16 -28.84
C LYS A 419 -4.00 -28.62 -29.61
N PRO A 420 -4.08 -29.90 -30.05
CA PRO A 420 -3.01 -30.92 -30.00
C PRO A 420 -1.76 -30.50 -30.79
N ASP A 421 -0.60 -31.04 -30.42
CA ASP A 421 0.69 -30.66 -31.01
C ASP A 421 0.75 -31.02 -32.51
N ASN A 422 0.10 -32.13 -32.89
CA ASN A 422 -0.08 -32.49 -34.28
C ASN A 422 -1.16 -31.59 -34.93
N TRP A 423 -0.79 -30.94 -36.03
CA TRP A 423 -1.62 -29.97 -36.74
C TRP A 423 -2.75 -30.59 -37.56
N GLU A 424 -2.60 -31.87 -37.91
CA GLU A 424 -3.62 -32.64 -38.61
C GLU A 424 -4.67 -33.21 -37.63
N GLU A 425 -4.35 -33.19 -36.33
CA GLU A 425 -5.24 -33.65 -35.28
C GLU A 425 -6.09 -32.51 -34.70
N LYS A 426 -7.28 -32.92 -34.25
CA LYS A 426 -8.23 -32.12 -33.51
C LYS A 426 -8.57 -32.87 -32.24
N PHE A 427 -8.77 -32.14 -31.15
CA PHE A 427 -9.42 -32.70 -29.98
C PHE A 427 -10.78 -33.28 -30.38
N LYS A 428 -11.02 -34.52 -29.99
CA LYS A 428 -12.33 -35.17 -30.09
C LYS A 428 -13.21 -34.73 -28.93
N ASP A 429 -14.48 -35.14 -28.96
CA ASP A 429 -15.43 -34.79 -27.90
C ASP A 429 -14.88 -35.17 -26.52
N SER A 430 -14.91 -34.22 -25.58
CA SER A 430 -14.40 -34.33 -24.22
C SER A 430 -12.87 -34.44 -24.05
N GLU A 431 -12.10 -34.69 -25.12
CA GLU A 431 -10.63 -34.82 -25.04
C GLU A 431 -9.94 -33.54 -24.57
N PHE A 432 -10.48 -32.37 -24.95
CA PHE A 432 -10.02 -31.10 -24.41
C PHE A 432 -10.20 -31.02 -22.88
N SER A 433 -11.31 -31.54 -22.35
CA SER A 433 -11.56 -31.53 -20.91
C SER A 433 -10.57 -32.44 -20.18
N ASP A 434 -10.27 -33.61 -20.75
CA ASP A 434 -9.25 -34.53 -20.24
C ASP A 434 -7.86 -33.88 -20.27
N PHE A 435 -7.52 -33.18 -21.36
CA PHE A 435 -6.27 -32.43 -21.50
C PHE A 435 -6.11 -31.33 -20.44
N ILE A 436 -7.19 -30.63 -20.09
CA ILE A 436 -7.19 -29.56 -19.08
C ILE A 436 -7.27 -30.10 -17.65
N THR A 437 -7.73 -31.33 -17.45
CA THR A 437 -7.96 -31.92 -16.11
C THR A 437 -6.73 -31.85 -15.18
N PRO A 438 -5.49 -32.13 -15.63
CA PRO A 438 -4.31 -31.92 -14.80
C PRO A 438 -4.11 -30.47 -14.35
N ILE A 439 -4.52 -29.49 -15.16
CA ILE A 439 -4.42 -28.05 -14.88
C ILE A 439 -5.51 -27.60 -13.90
N LEU A 440 -6.66 -28.29 -13.82
CA LEU A 440 -7.72 -28.00 -12.84
C LEU A 440 -7.28 -28.18 -11.39
N LYS A 441 -6.25 -29.00 -11.16
CA LYS A 441 -5.68 -29.25 -9.82
C LYS A 441 -4.69 -28.18 -9.39
N THR A 442 -4.34 -27.27 -10.29
CA THR A 442 -3.32 -26.26 -10.04
C THR A 442 -3.87 -24.84 -10.15
N LEU A 443 -3.58 -24.00 -9.16
CA LEU A 443 -3.80 -22.56 -9.17
C LEU A 443 -2.64 -21.87 -9.90
N ASP A 444 -2.91 -21.31 -11.08
CA ASP A 444 -1.95 -20.59 -11.91
C ASP A 444 -2.05 -19.07 -11.67
N LEU A 445 -1.00 -18.48 -11.08
CA LEU A 445 -0.88 -17.06 -10.73
C LEU A 445 0.10 -16.36 -11.68
N TYR A 446 -0.43 -15.61 -12.66
CA TYR A 446 0.37 -15.04 -13.75
C TYR A 446 0.48 -13.52 -13.77
N HIS A 447 1.69 -13.02 -13.98
CA HIS A 447 2.05 -11.61 -13.93
C HIS A 447 2.56 -11.12 -15.30
N ASN A 448 1.86 -10.16 -15.92
CA ASN A 448 2.12 -9.71 -17.30
C ASN A 448 3.02 -8.48 -17.44
N GLN A 449 3.11 -7.59 -16.44
CA GLN A 449 3.80 -6.30 -16.55
C GLN A 449 4.26 -5.81 -15.17
N GLY A 450 5.50 -5.31 -15.07
CA GLY A 450 6.05 -4.76 -13.83
C GLY A 450 6.01 -5.78 -12.68
N VAL A 451 6.58 -6.96 -12.93
CA VAL A 451 6.64 -8.06 -11.97
C VAL A 451 7.51 -7.65 -10.79
N ASN A 452 6.90 -7.49 -9.61
CA ASN A 452 7.63 -7.23 -8.36
C ASN A 452 7.67 -8.55 -7.56
N SER A 453 8.80 -9.26 -7.64
CA SER A 453 8.98 -10.57 -6.99
C SER A 453 8.78 -10.54 -5.48
N ARG A 454 9.05 -9.41 -4.81
CA ARG A 454 8.80 -9.26 -3.37
C ARG A 454 7.31 -9.18 -3.07
N ALA A 455 6.56 -8.42 -3.87
CA ALA A 455 5.11 -8.37 -3.75
C ALA A 455 4.46 -9.75 -4.04
N ILE A 456 5.01 -10.53 -4.97
CA ILE A 456 4.60 -11.92 -5.22
C ILE A 456 4.82 -12.80 -3.99
N ALA A 457 6.01 -12.76 -3.40
CA ALA A 457 6.35 -13.57 -2.24
C ALA A 457 5.45 -13.25 -1.02
N ILE A 458 5.19 -11.97 -0.76
CA ILE A 458 4.28 -11.53 0.31
C ILE A 458 2.85 -11.99 0.01
N ALA A 459 2.36 -11.73 -1.20
CA ALA A 459 0.99 -12.06 -1.57
C ALA A 459 0.75 -13.57 -1.52
N TYR A 460 1.72 -14.39 -1.96
CA TYR A 460 1.66 -15.85 -1.85
C TYR A 460 1.67 -16.31 -0.40
N ARG A 461 2.58 -15.79 0.44
CA ARG A 461 2.65 -16.20 1.85
C ARG A 461 1.37 -15.80 2.61
N GLN A 462 0.84 -14.61 2.36
CA GLN A 462 -0.46 -14.19 2.89
C GLN A 462 -1.58 -15.10 2.41
N LEU A 463 -1.56 -15.50 1.13
CA LEU A 463 -2.54 -16.43 0.58
C LEU A 463 -2.53 -17.78 1.29
N VAL A 464 -1.35 -18.35 1.55
CA VAL A 464 -1.16 -19.60 2.29
C VAL A 464 -1.62 -19.47 3.75
N GLU A 465 -1.23 -18.39 4.44
CA GLU A 465 -1.61 -18.13 5.84
C GLU A 465 -3.12 -17.94 6.01
N ASN A 466 -3.78 -17.26 5.07
CA ASN A 466 -5.21 -17.00 5.13
C ASN A 466 -6.05 -18.21 4.72
N ASN A 467 -5.45 -19.17 4.01
CA ASN A 467 -6.13 -20.35 3.48
C ASN A 467 -5.35 -21.65 3.79
N PRO A 468 -5.10 -21.97 5.08
CA PRO A 468 -4.30 -23.13 5.48
C PRO A 468 -4.93 -24.47 5.07
N GLU A 469 -6.26 -24.50 4.93
CA GLU A 469 -7.05 -25.66 4.51
C GLU A 469 -6.90 -25.99 3.01
N ALA A 470 -6.35 -25.06 2.20
CA ALA A 470 -6.18 -25.24 0.76
C ALA A 470 -4.93 -26.06 0.39
N ASP A 471 -3.99 -26.25 1.33
CA ASP A 471 -2.71 -26.98 1.13
C ASP A 471 -2.01 -26.55 -0.17
N LEU A 472 -1.76 -25.24 -0.29
CA LEU A 472 -1.16 -24.64 -1.47
C LEU A 472 0.33 -24.98 -1.53
N GLN A 473 0.75 -25.73 -2.55
CA GLN A 473 2.14 -26.16 -2.74
C GLN A 473 2.69 -25.66 -4.07
N ILE A 474 3.87 -25.06 -4.08
CA ILE A 474 4.47 -24.58 -5.33
C ILE A 474 4.92 -25.79 -6.17
N VAL A 475 4.31 -25.95 -7.35
CA VAL A 475 4.67 -27.00 -8.32
C VAL A 475 5.63 -26.47 -9.36
N ALA A 476 5.44 -25.23 -9.82
CA ALA A 476 6.33 -24.63 -10.82
C ALA A 476 6.40 -23.10 -10.70
N MET A 477 7.56 -22.55 -11.08
CA MET A 477 7.78 -21.12 -11.26
C MET A 477 8.44 -20.91 -12.61
N GLU A 478 7.81 -20.14 -13.50
CA GLU A 478 8.25 -19.99 -14.88
C GLU A 478 8.33 -18.52 -15.29
N LEU A 479 9.45 -18.12 -15.91
CA LEU A 479 9.55 -16.86 -16.63
C LEU A 479 9.03 -17.05 -18.06
N ARG A 480 8.08 -16.22 -18.47
CA ARG A 480 7.37 -16.29 -19.76
C ARG A 480 7.48 -14.98 -20.53
N GLY A 481 7.08 -15.00 -21.81
CA GLY A 481 7.20 -13.86 -22.74
C GLY A 481 8.54 -13.80 -23.48
N ASN A 482 8.56 -13.16 -24.65
CA ASN A 482 9.76 -13.07 -25.52
C ASN A 482 10.95 -12.38 -24.83
N ASN A 483 10.69 -11.51 -23.85
CA ASN A 483 11.72 -10.79 -23.08
C ASN A 483 11.90 -11.33 -21.65
N LYS A 484 11.30 -12.48 -21.31
CA LYS A 484 11.27 -13.04 -19.93
C LYS A 484 10.77 -12.05 -18.87
N ASP A 485 9.89 -11.14 -19.26
CA ASP A 485 9.33 -10.06 -18.45
C ASP A 485 8.01 -10.44 -17.76
N LYS A 486 7.51 -11.66 -18.03
CA LYS A 486 6.30 -12.22 -17.42
C LYS A 486 6.67 -13.36 -16.49
N PHE A 487 5.89 -13.57 -15.43
CA PHE A 487 6.16 -14.60 -14.42
C PHE A 487 4.89 -15.38 -14.08
N LEU A 488 4.97 -16.70 -14.10
CA LEU A 488 3.91 -17.64 -13.73
C LEU A 488 4.32 -18.41 -12.47
N LEU A 489 3.48 -18.37 -11.44
CA LEU A 489 3.58 -19.21 -10.25
C LEU A 489 2.44 -20.23 -10.27
N ARG A 490 2.77 -21.52 -10.33
CA ARG A 490 1.80 -22.63 -10.35
C ARG A 490 1.80 -23.34 -9.01
N LEU A 491 0.63 -23.46 -8.40
CA LEU A 491 0.42 -24.05 -7.09
C LEU A 491 -0.50 -25.27 -7.19
N GLU A 492 -0.19 -26.40 -6.59
CA GLU A 492 -1.13 -27.50 -6.37
C GLU A 492 -1.97 -27.19 -5.12
N THR A 493 -3.21 -27.67 -5.10
CA THR A 493 -4.15 -27.45 -4.00
C THR A 493 -4.94 -28.73 -3.73
N SER A 494 -5.09 -29.06 -2.44
CA SER A 494 -5.78 -30.26 -1.99
C SER A 494 -7.30 -30.14 -2.08
N GLN A 495 -7.83 -28.91 -2.12
CA GLN A 495 -9.26 -28.63 -2.23
C GLN A 495 -9.63 -28.00 -3.57
N ALA A 496 -10.74 -28.51 -4.11
CA ALA A 496 -11.42 -28.05 -5.31
C ALA A 496 -12.02 -26.65 -5.23
N THR A 497 -12.37 -26.22 -4.02
CA THR A 497 -13.19 -25.03 -3.81
C THR A 497 -12.35 -23.78 -3.59
N GLY A 498 -12.50 -22.83 -4.51
CA GLY A 498 -12.18 -21.43 -4.28
C GLY A 498 -10.89 -20.89 -4.91
N HIS A 499 -10.31 -21.49 -5.96
CA HIS A 499 -9.17 -20.87 -6.65
C HIS A 499 -9.48 -19.43 -7.08
N SER A 500 -10.75 -19.08 -7.25
CA SER A 500 -11.21 -17.71 -7.50
C SER A 500 -10.92 -16.78 -6.36
N GLU A 501 -11.34 -17.21 -5.17
CA GLU A 501 -11.18 -16.45 -3.95
C GLU A 501 -9.68 -16.33 -3.68
N LEU A 502 -8.94 -17.42 -3.88
CA LEU A 502 -7.49 -17.47 -3.70
C LEU A 502 -6.76 -16.56 -4.70
N SER A 503 -7.08 -16.66 -5.98
CA SER A 503 -6.47 -15.86 -7.04
C SER A 503 -6.82 -14.39 -6.90
N LYS A 504 -8.09 -14.08 -6.61
CA LYS A 504 -8.52 -12.70 -6.36
C LYS A 504 -7.86 -12.12 -5.13
N GLU A 505 -7.84 -12.86 -4.01
CA GLU A 505 -7.16 -12.44 -2.78
C GLU A 505 -5.67 -12.20 -3.04
N TYR A 506 -5.02 -13.13 -3.74
CA TYR A 506 -3.65 -13.00 -4.17
C TYR A 506 -3.42 -11.74 -4.99
N PHE A 507 -4.23 -11.49 -6.03
CA PHE A 507 -4.06 -10.33 -6.90
C PHE A 507 -4.47 -9.02 -6.23
N ASP A 508 -5.45 -9.01 -5.32
CA ASP A 508 -5.83 -7.85 -4.52
C ASP A 508 -4.66 -7.46 -3.59
N ASN A 509 -4.08 -8.44 -2.89
CA ASN A 509 -2.88 -8.25 -2.06
C ASN A 509 -1.71 -7.81 -2.94
N TYR A 510 -1.40 -8.54 -4.02
CA TYR A 510 -0.31 -8.24 -4.93
C TYR A 510 -0.43 -6.83 -5.53
N ASN A 511 -1.62 -6.38 -5.93
CA ASN A 511 -1.79 -5.05 -6.52
C ASN A 511 -1.67 -3.92 -5.48
N GLN A 512 -2.15 -4.13 -4.25
CA GLN A 512 -1.89 -3.20 -3.14
C GLN A 512 -0.40 -3.11 -2.87
N LEU A 513 0.26 -4.26 -2.73
CA LEU A 513 1.68 -4.39 -2.46
C LEU A 513 2.53 -3.79 -3.59
N LYS A 514 2.19 -4.08 -4.84
CA LYS A 514 2.92 -3.56 -6.02
C LYS A 514 2.95 -2.02 -6.06
N SER A 515 1.95 -1.36 -5.49
CA SER A 515 1.87 0.11 -5.42
C SER A 515 2.65 0.72 -4.26
N LEU A 516 3.08 -0.10 -3.29
CA LEU A 516 3.85 0.36 -2.14
C LEU A 516 5.32 0.62 -2.54
N PRO A 517 5.96 1.63 -1.92
CA PRO A 517 7.41 1.76 -1.98
C PRO A 517 8.07 0.47 -1.49
N THR A 518 9.18 0.09 -2.11
CA THR A 518 9.91 -1.14 -1.81
C THR A 518 10.17 -1.33 -0.30
N ASP A 519 10.38 -0.24 0.42
CA ASP A 519 10.65 -0.22 1.87
C ASP A 519 9.45 -0.72 2.71
N HIS A 520 8.22 -0.39 2.30
CA HIS A 520 7.01 -0.88 2.97
C HIS A 520 6.75 -2.37 2.72
N LEU A 521 7.13 -2.87 1.53
CA LEU A 521 7.04 -4.30 1.22
C LEU A 521 8.02 -5.14 2.05
N LEU A 522 9.22 -4.61 2.27
CA LEU A 522 10.23 -5.25 3.12
C LEU A 522 9.77 -5.29 4.59
N LEU A 523 9.12 -4.23 5.08
CA LEU A 523 8.52 -4.18 6.41
C LEU A 523 7.42 -5.23 6.61
N LEU A 524 6.55 -5.43 5.62
CA LEU A 524 5.50 -6.45 5.66
C LEU A 524 6.05 -7.89 5.62
N LEU A 525 7.11 -8.14 4.83
CA LEU A 525 7.82 -9.43 4.85
C LEU A 525 8.41 -9.71 6.23
N ALA A 526 9.13 -8.73 6.79
CA ALA A 526 9.82 -8.85 8.06
C ALA A 526 8.85 -9.12 9.23
N GLU A 527 7.69 -8.45 9.26
CA GLU A 527 6.66 -8.70 10.29
C GLU A 527 6.09 -10.13 10.19
N LYS A 528 5.88 -10.63 8.98
CA LYS A 528 5.35 -11.99 8.73
C LYS A 528 6.36 -13.09 9.03
N ASP A 529 7.63 -12.90 8.69
CA ASP A 529 8.72 -13.81 9.08
C ASP A 529 8.84 -13.90 10.61
N ASN A 530 8.62 -12.79 11.32
CA ASN A 530 8.58 -12.78 12.79
C ASN A 530 7.37 -13.55 13.35
N GLN A 531 6.21 -13.50 12.70
CA GLN A 531 5.03 -14.30 13.09
C GLN A 531 5.23 -15.79 12.88
N ILE A 532 5.79 -16.19 11.73
CA ILE A 532 6.10 -17.59 11.41
C ILE A 532 7.11 -18.15 12.42
N SER A 533 8.19 -17.41 12.69
CA SER A 533 9.18 -17.82 13.70
C SER A 533 8.59 -18.00 15.10
N ARG A 534 7.58 -17.21 15.49
CA ARG A 534 6.83 -17.38 16.76
C ARG A 534 5.94 -18.62 16.75
N LEU A 535 5.23 -18.89 15.65
CA LEU A 535 4.33 -20.04 15.51
C LEU A 535 5.11 -21.36 15.43
N GLU A 536 6.23 -21.40 14.71
CA GLU A 536 7.15 -22.55 14.67
C GLU A 536 7.70 -22.87 16.08
N LYS A 537 8.01 -21.83 16.86
CA LYS A 537 8.41 -21.96 18.27
C LYS A 537 7.31 -22.55 19.16
N MET A 538 6.04 -22.18 18.90
CA MET A 538 4.86 -22.67 19.63
C MET A 538 4.49 -24.11 19.24
N ILE A 539 4.62 -24.48 17.96
CA ILE A 539 4.37 -25.85 17.48
C ILE A 539 5.50 -26.79 17.94
N GLY A 540 6.76 -26.34 17.90
CA GLY A 540 7.90 -27.07 18.44
C GLY A 540 7.80 -27.34 19.95
N THR A 541 7.09 -26.49 20.70
CA THR A 541 6.78 -26.71 22.13
C THR A 541 5.56 -27.62 22.36
N ALA A 542 4.66 -27.75 21.39
CA ALA A 542 3.47 -28.62 21.48
C ALA A 542 3.72 -30.09 21.08
N ILE A 543 4.77 -30.36 20.28
CA ILE A 543 5.06 -31.70 19.72
C ILE A 543 6.15 -32.48 20.50
N SER A 544 6.83 -31.86 21.48
CA SER A 544 7.80 -32.60 22.33
C SER A 544 7.10 -33.38 23.46
N PRO A 545 7.44 -34.66 23.69
CA PRO A 545 6.86 -35.43 24.78
C PRO A 545 7.34 -34.84 26.12
N CYS A 546 6.38 -34.63 27.01
CA CYS A 546 6.56 -34.06 28.34
C CYS A 546 7.69 -34.77 29.11
N PRO A 547 8.73 -34.06 29.58
CA PRO A 547 9.58 -34.54 30.64
C PRO A 547 9.09 -33.96 31.97
N SER A 548 8.70 -34.90 32.83
CA SER A 548 8.52 -34.84 34.27
C SER A 548 9.33 -33.77 35.02
N GLU A 549 8.64 -33.16 35.98
CA GLU A 549 9.17 -32.40 37.12
C GLU A 549 10.53 -32.92 37.61
N ILE A 550 11.60 -32.14 37.45
CA ILE A 550 12.77 -32.22 38.33
C ILE A 550 13.25 -30.81 38.68
N VAL A 551 13.33 -30.61 39.99
CA VAL A 551 13.75 -29.43 40.75
C VAL A 551 15.14 -28.93 40.33
N ALA A 552 15.30 -27.60 40.27
CA ALA A 552 16.56 -26.92 39.98
C ALA A 552 17.65 -27.17 41.05
N PRO A 553 18.93 -26.98 40.68
CA PRO A 553 19.87 -26.32 41.56
C PRO A 553 20.50 -25.06 40.94
N VAL A 554 21.01 -24.25 41.86
CA VAL A 554 21.56 -22.89 41.76
C VAL A 554 22.96 -22.87 41.10
N ASN A 555 23.27 -21.74 40.44
CA ASN A 555 24.59 -21.30 39.95
C ASN A 555 25.25 -22.12 38.83
N GLN A 556 24.67 -22.06 37.63
CA GLN A 556 25.43 -22.25 36.39
C GLN A 556 25.39 -20.96 35.59
N GLN A 557 26.56 -20.51 35.12
CA GLN A 557 26.68 -19.40 34.16
C GLN A 557 25.82 -19.74 32.93
N GLN A 558 24.81 -18.90 32.67
CA GLN A 558 23.88 -19.10 31.57
C GLN A 558 24.08 -18.02 30.51
N ASN A 559 23.93 -18.40 29.24
CA ASN A 559 23.90 -17.43 28.16
C ASN A 559 22.51 -16.80 28.07
N LYS A 560 22.48 -15.46 28.10
CA LYS A 560 21.27 -14.65 28.07
C LYS A 560 21.31 -13.74 26.85
N LEU A 561 20.16 -13.60 26.20
CA LEU A 561 19.97 -12.67 25.10
C LEU A 561 18.94 -11.63 25.50
N VAL A 562 19.31 -10.36 25.43
CA VAL A 562 18.44 -9.23 25.77
C VAL A 562 18.20 -8.40 24.52
N PHE A 563 16.94 -8.26 24.11
CA PHE A 563 16.54 -7.31 23.07
C PHE A 563 15.98 -6.04 23.70
N LEU A 564 16.56 -4.90 23.34
CA LEU A 564 16.04 -3.56 23.64
C LEU A 564 15.52 -2.94 22.35
N MET A 565 14.22 -3.05 22.13
CA MET A 565 13.52 -2.50 20.96
C MET A 565 13.09 -1.07 21.26
N ILE A 566 13.66 -0.10 20.56
CA ILE A 566 13.35 1.32 20.68
C ILE A 566 12.62 1.76 19.41
N GLY A 567 11.36 2.15 19.55
CA GLY A 567 10.49 2.55 18.45
C GLY A 567 10.84 3.91 17.83
N ALA A 568 9.95 4.39 16.94
CA ALA A 568 10.12 5.69 16.30
C ALA A 568 10.12 6.84 17.32
N ARG A 569 10.87 7.91 16.99
CA ARG A 569 10.93 9.12 17.79
C ARG A 569 9.64 9.93 17.61
N ASP A 570 9.01 10.28 18.72
CA ASP A 570 7.95 11.28 18.83
C ASP A 570 8.56 12.67 19.12
N ALA A 571 7.99 13.71 18.54
CA ALA A 571 8.52 15.07 18.62
C ALA A 571 8.42 15.69 20.02
N GLU A 572 7.45 15.27 20.84
CA GLU A 572 7.20 15.81 22.18
C GLU A 572 7.59 14.81 23.28
N GLN A 573 7.33 13.52 23.06
CA GLN A 573 7.46 12.48 24.08
C GLN A 573 8.80 11.73 24.02
N GLY A 574 9.65 11.97 23.02
CA GLY A 574 10.91 11.26 22.85
C GLY A 574 10.71 9.89 22.21
N PHE A 575 10.92 8.81 22.95
CA PHE A 575 10.70 7.44 22.53
C PHE A 575 9.64 6.81 23.41
N PRO A 576 8.34 6.96 23.07
CA PRO A 576 7.23 6.54 23.93
C PRO A 576 7.09 5.02 24.05
N SER A 577 7.71 4.26 23.14
CA SER A 577 7.69 2.79 23.14
C SER A 577 9.12 2.24 23.17
N VAL A 578 9.52 1.75 24.34
CA VAL A 578 10.73 0.95 24.52
C VAL A 578 10.34 -0.40 25.11
N MET A 579 10.67 -1.50 24.45
CA MET A 579 10.38 -2.84 24.93
C MET A 579 11.68 -3.60 25.18
N ALA A 580 11.79 -4.22 26.35
CA ALA A 580 12.89 -5.10 26.68
C ALA A 580 12.40 -6.54 26.80
N GLN A 581 13.07 -7.46 26.10
CA GLN A 581 12.81 -8.89 26.20
C GLN A 581 14.08 -9.62 26.63
N ILE A 582 13.95 -10.51 27.62
CA ILE A 582 15.04 -11.31 28.17
C ILE A 582 14.82 -12.76 27.82
N TRP A 583 15.79 -13.37 27.16
CA TRP A 583 15.74 -14.74 26.65
C TRP A 583 16.89 -15.56 27.24
N LEU A 584 16.63 -16.86 27.46
CA LEU A 584 17.68 -17.88 27.45
C LEU A 584 17.99 -18.20 25.98
N GLU A 585 19.26 -18.39 25.63
CA GLU A 585 19.66 -18.70 24.24
C GLU A 585 18.89 -19.90 23.65
N ASP A 586 18.49 -20.85 24.49
CA ASP A 586 17.68 -22.01 24.12
C ASP A 586 16.16 -21.73 24.16
N VAL A 587 15.70 -20.74 23.38
CA VAL A 587 14.28 -20.57 22.96
C VAL A 587 13.33 -19.99 24.02
N LYS A 588 13.67 -20.00 25.32
CA LYS A 588 12.75 -19.59 26.41
C LYS A 588 12.80 -18.09 26.74
N LEU A 589 11.67 -17.40 26.56
CA LEU A 589 11.46 -16.04 27.07
C LEU A 589 11.35 -16.07 28.61
N LEU A 590 12.21 -15.32 29.29
CA LEU A 590 12.24 -15.22 30.75
C LEU A 590 11.38 -14.07 31.28
N ALA A 591 11.42 -12.93 30.60
CA ALA A 591 10.64 -11.75 30.97
C ALA A 591 10.53 -10.80 29.77
N SER A 592 9.45 -10.02 29.76
CA SER A 592 9.28 -8.87 28.88
C SER A 592 8.78 -7.70 29.71
N CYS A 593 9.25 -6.50 29.41
CA CYS A 593 8.77 -5.28 30.04
C CYS A 593 8.78 -4.11 29.05
N GLN A 594 7.94 -3.13 29.31
CA GLN A 594 7.80 -1.94 28.48
C GLN A 594 8.09 -0.69 29.31
N GLY A 595 8.70 0.29 28.67
CA GLY A 595 9.02 1.60 29.21
C GLY A 595 9.04 2.64 28.11
N ASN A 596 9.59 3.81 28.43
CA ASN A 596 9.81 4.91 27.51
C ASN A 596 11.13 5.61 27.83
N LEU A 597 11.64 6.38 26.87
CA LEU A 597 12.77 7.29 27.06
C LEU A 597 12.34 8.70 26.67
N PRO A 598 12.53 9.72 27.51
CA PRO A 598 12.14 11.09 27.18
C PRO A 598 13.02 11.69 26.08
N LEU A 599 12.54 12.77 25.48
CA LEU A 599 13.31 13.54 24.49
C LEU A 599 14.48 14.23 25.19
N GLU A 600 15.71 13.79 24.93
CA GLU A 600 16.91 14.43 25.47
C GLU A 600 17.81 14.91 24.32
N THR A 601 17.63 16.18 23.93
CA THR A 601 18.41 16.79 22.85
C THR A 601 19.83 17.13 23.27
N GLU A 602 20.11 17.25 24.58
CA GLU A 602 21.42 17.62 25.08
C GLU A 602 22.46 16.51 24.86
N ILE A 603 22.10 15.23 25.01
CA ILE A 603 23.00 14.10 24.77
C ILE A 603 23.50 14.09 23.32
N ILE A 604 22.60 14.32 22.37
CA ILE A 604 22.94 14.38 20.95
C ILE A 604 23.89 15.55 20.67
N GLN A 605 23.62 16.72 21.26
CA GLN A 605 24.50 17.90 21.12
C GLN A 605 25.88 17.67 21.77
N LEU A 606 25.93 17.04 22.94
CA LEU A 606 27.18 16.67 23.62
C LEU A 606 27.98 15.69 22.78
N TYR A 607 27.34 14.66 22.22
CA TYR A 607 28.00 13.70 21.32
C TYR A 607 28.54 14.40 20.07
N GLN A 608 27.77 15.28 19.43
CA GLN A 608 28.24 16.03 18.24
C GLN A 608 29.44 16.94 18.54
N ARG A 609 29.46 17.59 19.71
CA ARG A 609 30.61 18.39 20.16
C ARG A 609 31.81 17.51 20.45
N TRP A 610 31.62 16.40 21.16
CA TRP A 610 32.64 15.40 21.43
C TRP A 610 33.25 14.87 20.11
N GLN A 611 32.40 14.47 19.16
CA GLN A 611 32.79 13.95 17.85
C GLN A 611 33.64 14.96 17.07
N LYS A 612 33.23 16.23 17.04
CA LYS A 612 33.98 17.30 16.34
C LYS A 612 35.38 17.46 16.90
N ILE A 613 35.52 17.47 18.22
CA ILE A 613 36.81 17.62 18.90
C ILE A 613 37.67 16.36 18.74
N TYR A 614 37.08 15.18 18.93
CA TYR A 614 37.75 13.89 18.74
C TYR A 614 38.31 13.77 17.32
N ARG A 615 37.48 14.03 16.29
CA ARG A 615 37.91 13.98 14.89
C ARG A 615 39.03 14.99 14.60
N TYR A 616 38.94 16.20 15.13
CA TYR A 616 40.00 17.21 14.97
C TYR A 616 41.34 16.72 15.55
N GLN A 617 41.34 16.14 16.75
CA GLN A 617 42.55 15.64 17.40
C GLN A 617 43.08 14.34 16.77
N SER A 618 42.20 13.41 16.42
CA SER A 618 42.52 12.13 15.76
C SER A 618 43.09 12.37 14.35
N LEU A 619 42.49 13.27 13.56
CA LEU A 619 42.98 13.62 12.21
C LEU A 619 44.28 14.42 12.23
N ALA A 620 44.55 15.20 13.28
CA ALA A 620 45.83 15.90 13.45
C ALA A 620 47.03 14.94 13.60
N SER A 621 46.80 13.72 14.10
CA SER A 621 47.83 12.66 14.19
C SER A 621 48.16 11.99 12.85
N ARG A 622 47.35 12.21 11.80
CA ARG A 622 47.43 11.51 10.50
C ARG A 622 48.07 12.31 9.35
N GLN A 623 48.63 13.50 9.60
CA GLN A 623 49.15 14.41 8.54
C GLN A 623 48.16 14.71 7.38
N LEU A 624 46.85 14.48 7.55
CA LEU A 624 45.82 14.86 6.57
C LEU A 624 45.44 16.35 6.75
N LYS A 625 45.14 17.03 5.62
CA LYS A 625 44.85 18.48 5.54
C LYS A 625 43.94 18.95 6.68
N ARG A 626 44.46 19.87 7.51
CA ARG A 626 43.69 20.55 8.56
C ARG A 626 42.43 21.18 7.94
N PRO A 627 41.23 20.95 8.50
CA PRO A 627 40.05 21.71 8.13
C PRO A 627 40.33 23.20 8.29
N LYS A 628 39.96 24.04 7.31
CA LYS A 628 40.14 25.50 7.30
C LYS A 628 39.21 26.24 8.28
N ASP A 629 38.70 25.56 9.31
CA ASP A 629 37.81 26.18 10.28
C ASP A 629 38.64 26.83 11.39
N ASN A 630 38.42 28.13 11.59
CA ASN A 630 38.94 28.92 12.70
C ASN A 630 38.36 28.42 14.03
N LEU A 631 38.86 27.30 14.54
CA LEU A 631 38.55 26.80 15.89
C LEU A 631 39.68 27.20 16.82
N THR A 632 39.45 28.30 17.54
CA THR A 632 40.27 28.77 18.65
C THR A 632 40.27 27.75 19.79
N ASP A 633 41.46 27.26 20.16
CA ASP A 633 41.80 26.59 21.41
C ASP A 633 41.00 25.32 21.78
N ILE A 634 41.26 24.22 21.07
CA ILE A 634 40.76 22.88 21.42
C ILE A 634 41.78 22.17 22.33
N SER A 635 41.53 22.13 23.64
CA SER A 635 42.42 21.46 24.60
C SER A 635 41.96 20.02 24.92
N PRO A 636 42.89 19.07 25.19
CA PRO A 636 42.55 17.73 25.72
C PRO A 636 41.66 17.76 26.98
N ARG A 637 41.76 18.82 27.79
CA ARG A 637 40.93 19.02 28.98
C ARG A 637 39.45 19.21 28.63
N GLN A 638 39.14 19.92 27.55
CA GLN A 638 37.76 20.09 27.08
C GLN A 638 37.16 18.77 26.59
N LEU A 639 37.91 17.96 25.85
CA LEU A 639 37.44 16.64 25.43
C LEU A 639 37.16 15.74 26.64
N HIS A 640 38.00 15.83 27.69
CA HIS A 640 37.77 15.09 28.92
C HIS A 640 36.51 15.51 29.68
N GLN A 641 36.30 16.82 29.83
CA GLN A 641 35.09 17.33 30.45
C GLN A 641 33.83 16.93 29.66
N LEU A 642 33.85 17.08 28.33
CA LEU A 642 32.75 16.67 27.46
C LEU A 642 32.45 15.17 27.54
N SER A 643 33.47 14.33 27.66
CA SER A 643 33.30 12.88 27.78
C SER A 643 32.65 12.51 29.11
N GLN A 644 33.08 13.14 30.21
CA GLN A 644 32.46 12.97 31.53
C GLN A 644 31.01 13.46 31.54
N ASP A 645 30.75 14.62 30.93
CA ASP A 645 29.40 15.19 30.84
C ASP A 645 28.49 14.31 29.98
N LEU A 646 28.98 13.83 28.82
CA LEU A 646 28.23 12.90 27.98
C LEU A 646 27.88 11.61 28.73
N GLN A 647 28.85 10.98 29.41
CA GLN A 647 28.60 9.77 30.19
C GLN A 647 27.60 10.00 31.32
N ARG A 648 27.70 11.15 32.01
CA ARG A 648 26.77 11.52 33.09
C ARG A 648 25.35 11.72 32.57
N HIS A 649 25.18 12.54 31.53
CA HIS A 649 23.86 12.82 30.94
C HIS A 649 23.25 11.54 30.34
N PHE A 650 24.06 10.72 29.67
CA PHE A 650 23.62 9.44 29.11
C PHE A 650 23.06 8.50 30.20
N ASN A 651 23.75 8.36 31.32
CA ASN A 651 23.28 7.54 32.44
C ASN A 651 22.12 8.17 33.21
N THR A 652 22.04 9.50 33.30
CA THR A 652 20.85 10.18 33.85
C THR A 652 19.62 9.89 32.99
N TRP A 653 19.76 9.96 31.67
CA TRP A 653 18.69 9.68 30.72
C TRP A 653 18.20 8.23 30.79
N LEU A 654 19.12 7.26 30.85
CA LEU A 654 18.78 5.85 31.06
C LEU A 654 18.26 5.54 32.48
N ASN A 655 18.34 6.47 33.44
CA ASN A 655 17.76 6.34 34.78
C ASN A 655 16.43 7.10 34.93
N CYS A 656 15.85 7.63 33.84
CA CYS A 656 14.52 8.24 33.89
C CYS A 656 13.45 7.25 34.38
N GLU A 657 12.33 7.77 34.91
CA GLU A 657 11.28 6.94 35.50
C GLU A 657 10.73 5.88 34.53
N GLY A 658 10.59 6.24 33.24
CA GLY A 658 10.09 5.35 32.20
C GLY A 658 11.01 4.17 31.89
N PHE A 659 12.33 4.40 31.82
CA PHE A 659 13.30 3.34 31.50
C PHE A 659 13.81 2.60 32.73
N ARG A 660 13.71 3.19 33.93
CA ARG A 660 14.11 2.55 35.19
C ARG A 660 13.41 1.20 35.40
N LYS A 661 12.14 1.08 35.00
CA LYS A 661 11.38 -0.18 35.03
C LYS A 661 12.08 -1.30 34.24
N ILE A 662 12.64 -0.96 33.08
CA ILE A 662 13.41 -1.88 32.24
C ILE A 662 14.70 -2.27 32.95
N ALA A 663 15.46 -1.29 33.42
CA ALA A 663 16.73 -1.51 34.10
C ALA A 663 16.56 -2.40 35.35
N ASP A 664 15.51 -2.17 36.15
CA ASP A 664 15.22 -2.96 37.35
C ASP A 664 14.78 -4.39 37.01
N THR A 665 14.00 -4.56 35.94
CA THR A 665 13.62 -5.89 35.44
C THR A 665 14.85 -6.68 34.97
N LEU A 666 15.78 -6.02 34.25
CA LEU A 666 17.04 -6.63 33.85
C LEU A 666 17.85 -7.07 35.08
N ARG A 667 17.98 -6.19 36.07
CA ARG A 667 18.72 -6.51 37.32
C ARG A 667 18.09 -7.64 38.12
N GLN A 668 16.76 -7.74 38.13
CA GLN A 668 16.05 -8.79 38.85
C GLN A 668 16.18 -10.15 38.16
N LYS A 669 16.30 -10.18 36.83
CA LYS A 669 16.22 -11.41 36.02
C LYS A 669 17.57 -11.93 35.53
N LEU A 670 18.62 -11.13 35.62
CA LEU A 670 19.97 -11.45 35.15
C LEU A 670 20.94 -11.53 36.34
N ASN A 671 21.82 -12.51 36.33
CA ASN A 671 22.91 -12.63 37.30
C ASN A 671 24.19 -11.97 36.79
N GLU A 672 25.02 -11.44 37.68
CA GLU A 672 26.28 -10.79 37.32
C GLU A 672 27.27 -11.73 36.60
N SER A 673 27.14 -13.04 36.83
CA SER A 673 27.93 -14.09 36.18
C SER A 673 27.40 -14.52 34.81
N ASP A 674 26.19 -14.10 34.41
CA ASP A 674 25.58 -14.51 33.14
C ASP A 674 26.34 -13.91 31.95
N SER A 675 26.53 -14.71 30.90
CA SER A 675 27.06 -14.21 29.62
C SER A 675 25.90 -13.55 28.85
N ILE A 676 25.91 -12.22 28.73
CA ILE A 676 24.76 -11.45 28.24
C ILE A 676 25.09 -10.80 26.90
N ARG A 677 24.31 -11.14 25.87
CA ARG A 677 24.29 -10.39 24.60
C ARG A 677 23.16 -9.38 24.65
N MET A 678 23.48 -8.10 24.67
CA MET A 678 22.49 -7.02 24.66
C MET A 678 22.38 -6.42 23.26
N ILE A 679 21.23 -6.61 22.62
CA ILE A 679 20.96 -6.17 21.25
C ILE A 679 20.00 -4.98 21.28
N ILE A 680 20.48 -3.83 20.79
CA ILE A 680 19.68 -2.61 20.66
C ILE A 680 19.10 -2.56 19.25
N GLN A 681 17.77 -2.61 19.15
CA GLN A 681 17.04 -2.56 17.89
C GLN A 681 16.39 -1.19 17.71
N THR A 682 16.94 -0.38 16.80
CA THR A 682 16.42 0.96 16.50
C THR A 682 16.77 1.38 15.08
N GLU A 683 15.86 2.09 14.42
CA GLU A 683 16.12 2.75 13.12
C GLU A 683 16.67 4.18 13.30
N ASN A 684 16.75 4.67 14.53
CA ASN A 684 17.22 6.02 14.81
C ASN A 684 18.76 6.11 14.74
N ILE A 685 19.27 6.82 13.73
CA ILE A 685 20.70 6.99 13.45
C ILE A 685 21.45 7.65 14.62
N GLU A 686 20.84 8.64 15.27
CA GLU A 686 21.48 9.33 16.40
C GLU A 686 21.66 8.39 17.59
N LEU A 687 20.71 7.48 17.85
CA LEU A 687 20.84 6.48 18.91
C LEU A 687 21.89 5.41 18.60
N GLN A 688 22.03 5.00 17.34
CA GLN A 688 23.06 4.02 16.93
C GLN A 688 24.49 4.56 17.16
N ARG A 689 24.66 5.89 17.16
CA ARG A 689 25.95 6.56 17.42
C ARG A 689 26.30 6.66 18.90
N LEU A 690 25.34 6.49 19.82
CA LEU A 690 25.65 6.67 21.23
C LEU A 690 26.55 5.54 21.77
N PRO A 691 27.48 5.84 22.69
CA PRO A 691 28.36 4.85 23.30
C PRO A 691 27.61 4.01 24.36
N TRP A 692 26.71 3.12 23.92
CA TRP A 692 25.85 2.33 24.81
C TRP A 692 26.58 1.45 25.83
N HIS A 693 27.84 1.09 25.56
CA HIS A 693 28.68 0.37 26.51
C HIS A 693 29.02 1.19 27.77
N LEU A 694 28.80 2.51 27.75
CA LEU A 694 28.95 3.39 28.92
C LEU A 694 27.73 3.39 29.84
N TRP A 695 26.70 2.63 29.52
CA TRP A 695 25.59 2.45 30.45
C TRP A 695 26.10 1.69 31.69
N ASN A 696 25.90 2.28 32.87
CA ASN A 696 26.39 1.75 34.15
C ASN A 696 25.91 0.31 34.47
N PHE A 697 24.92 -0.21 33.73
CA PHE A 697 24.58 -1.62 33.75
C PHE A 697 25.82 -2.52 33.49
N PHE A 698 26.66 -2.18 32.52
CA PHE A 698 27.82 -3.02 32.13
C PHE A 698 28.96 -3.05 33.17
N ASP A 699 28.92 -2.18 34.18
CA ASP A 699 29.88 -2.15 35.28
C ASP A 699 29.70 -3.35 36.23
N SER A 700 28.43 -3.71 36.48
CA SER A 700 28.05 -4.85 37.33
C SER A 700 28.00 -6.16 36.54
N TYR A 701 27.62 -6.10 35.26
CA TYR A 701 27.52 -7.27 34.38
C TYR A 701 28.76 -7.38 33.48
N ARG A 702 29.87 -7.90 34.03
CA ARG A 702 31.18 -7.96 33.35
C ARG A 702 31.23 -8.93 32.16
N GLN A 703 30.32 -9.89 32.10
CA GLN A 703 30.17 -10.82 30.99
C GLN A 703 29.09 -10.38 29.99
N ALA A 704 28.70 -9.09 30.01
CA ALA A 704 27.73 -8.51 29.09
C ALA A 704 28.41 -7.67 28.00
N GLU A 705 27.92 -7.70 26.76
CA GLU A 705 28.36 -6.74 25.73
C GLU A 705 27.20 -6.30 24.85
N VAL A 706 27.29 -5.07 24.36
CA VAL A 706 26.26 -4.43 23.54
C VAL A 706 26.58 -4.56 22.05
N ALA A 707 25.54 -4.89 21.28
CA ALA A 707 25.51 -4.76 19.84
C ALA A 707 24.24 -4.02 19.43
N TRP A 708 24.21 -3.54 18.20
CA TRP A 708 23.00 -3.01 17.60
C TRP A 708 22.57 -3.87 16.42
N SER A 709 21.28 -3.83 16.10
CA SER A 709 20.65 -4.57 15.02
C SER A 709 19.63 -3.68 14.33
N SER A 710 19.42 -3.87 13.04
CA SER A 710 18.21 -3.39 12.35
C SER A 710 16.99 -4.16 12.88
N GLN A 711 15.78 -3.60 12.74
CA GLN A 711 14.55 -4.27 13.18
C GLN A 711 14.20 -5.50 12.32
N SER A 712 14.71 -5.55 11.09
CA SER A 712 14.47 -6.63 10.13
C SER A 712 15.74 -7.46 9.95
N GLY A 713 15.85 -8.57 10.67
CA GLY A 713 16.88 -9.58 10.41
C GLY A 713 16.45 -10.48 9.24
N VAL A 714 17.31 -10.63 8.23
CA VAL A 714 17.08 -11.54 7.11
C VAL A 714 17.93 -12.78 7.35
N SER A 715 17.31 -13.94 7.56
CA SER A 715 18.05 -15.21 7.56
C SER A 715 18.23 -15.69 6.13
N THR A 716 19.41 -16.24 5.84
CA THR A 716 19.72 -16.80 4.51
C THR A 716 20.06 -18.27 4.64
N THR A 717 19.59 -19.09 3.70
CA THR A 717 19.97 -20.49 3.60
C THR A 717 21.44 -20.57 3.21
N LYS A 718 22.31 -20.91 4.16
CA LYS A 718 23.76 -21.01 3.92
C LYS A 718 24.13 -22.43 3.52
N SER A 719 25.07 -22.53 2.58
CA SER A 719 25.72 -23.79 2.25
C SER A 719 26.56 -24.25 3.44
N ILE A 720 26.33 -25.48 3.91
CA ILE A 720 27.08 -26.05 5.02
C ILE A 720 28.38 -26.61 4.46
N PHE A 721 29.51 -25.98 4.78
CA PHE A 721 30.84 -26.49 4.46
C PHE A 721 31.49 -27.07 5.72
N SER A 722 31.85 -28.35 5.70
CA SER A 722 32.69 -28.94 6.73
C SER A 722 34.16 -28.63 6.42
N ARG A 723 34.84 -27.88 7.28
CA ARG A 723 36.25 -27.50 7.09
C ARG A 723 37.05 -27.72 8.37
N ASN A 724 38.33 -28.03 8.20
CA ASN A 724 39.27 -28.25 9.32
C ASN A 724 40.05 -26.98 9.70
N LYS A 725 39.90 -25.89 8.93
CA LYS A 725 40.54 -24.59 9.16
C LYS A 725 39.54 -23.48 8.85
N VAL A 726 39.66 -22.36 9.57
CA VAL A 726 38.89 -21.13 9.34
C VAL A 726 39.45 -20.43 8.10
N ARG A 727 38.63 -20.25 7.05
CA ARG A 727 39.06 -19.52 5.84
C ARG A 727 38.79 -18.03 5.99
N ILE A 728 39.83 -17.22 5.85
CA ILE A 728 39.77 -15.76 6.01
C ILE A 728 40.20 -15.10 4.70
N LEU A 729 39.32 -14.25 4.15
CA LEU A 729 39.69 -13.33 3.08
C LEU A 729 40.14 -12.02 3.70
N ALA A 730 41.44 -11.72 3.58
CA ALA A 730 42.05 -10.50 4.11
C ALA A 730 42.31 -9.50 2.98
N ILE A 731 41.60 -8.38 2.99
CA ILE A 731 41.75 -7.30 2.01
C ILE A 731 42.58 -6.19 2.66
N MET A 732 43.78 -5.99 2.13
CA MET A 732 44.66 -4.89 2.47
C MET A 732 44.41 -3.79 1.44
N GLY A 733 43.63 -2.78 1.82
CA GLY A 733 43.25 -1.66 0.98
C GLY A 733 44.40 -0.67 0.75
N ASN A 734 44.07 0.55 0.37
CA ASN A 734 45.04 1.63 0.20
C ASN A 734 45.89 1.83 1.48
N SER A 735 47.21 1.68 1.35
CA SER A 735 48.16 1.77 2.48
C SER A 735 48.76 3.16 2.70
N GLU A 736 48.26 4.20 2.02
CA GLU A 736 48.82 5.56 2.09
C GLU A 736 48.74 6.11 3.53
N GLY A 737 49.88 6.23 4.20
CA GLY A 737 49.95 6.79 5.56
C GLY A 737 49.47 5.84 6.68
N ILE A 738 49.33 4.54 6.42
CA ILE A 738 49.00 3.49 7.41
C ILE A 738 49.89 2.25 7.21
N ASP A 739 50.18 1.53 8.29
CA ASP A 739 51.09 0.37 8.30
C ASP A 739 50.31 -0.95 8.30
N LEU A 740 49.92 -1.39 7.11
CA LEU A 740 49.11 -2.60 6.93
C LEU A 740 49.90 -3.91 7.17
N GLU A 741 51.23 -3.87 7.26
CA GLU A 741 52.02 -5.08 7.51
C GLU A 741 51.80 -5.62 8.93
N LYS A 742 51.53 -4.76 9.91
CA LYS A 742 51.18 -5.20 11.27
C LYS A 742 49.84 -5.93 11.33
N ASP A 743 48.84 -5.47 10.59
CA ASP A 743 47.56 -6.16 10.44
C ASP A 743 47.77 -7.56 9.82
N ARG A 744 48.60 -7.64 8.78
CA ARG A 744 48.98 -8.90 8.14
C ARG A 744 49.67 -9.85 9.11
N GLU A 745 50.66 -9.38 9.88
CA GLU A 745 51.34 -10.19 10.88
C GLU A 745 50.40 -10.78 11.95
N VAL A 746 49.39 -10.01 12.36
CA VAL A 746 48.37 -10.46 13.32
C VAL A 746 47.55 -11.61 12.73
N LEU A 747 47.13 -11.46 11.47
CA LEU A 747 46.35 -12.48 10.76
C LEU A 747 47.17 -13.75 10.55
N GLU A 748 48.43 -13.65 10.09
CA GLU A 748 49.31 -14.80 9.84
C GLU A 748 49.58 -15.65 11.09
N LYS A 749 49.48 -15.07 12.29
CA LYS A 749 49.69 -15.76 13.57
C LYS A 749 48.44 -16.53 14.06
N LEU A 750 47.32 -16.50 13.33
CA LEU A 750 46.08 -17.12 13.79
C LEU A 750 46.13 -18.66 13.76
N PRO A 751 45.68 -19.34 14.84
CA PRO A 751 45.70 -20.79 14.90
C PRO A 751 44.59 -21.39 14.04
N ASN A 752 44.90 -22.47 13.31
CA ASN A 752 43.94 -23.21 12.50
C ASN A 752 43.20 -22.34 11.45
N ALA A 753 43.86 -21.32 10.91
CA ALA A 753 43.33 -20.48 9.85
C ALA A 753 44.03 -20.75 8.50
N GLU A 754 43.28 -20.59 7.41
CA GLU A 754 43.76 -20.47 6.04
C GLU A 754 43.43 -19.05 5.58
N ILE A 755 44.44 -18.27 5.19
CA ILE A 755 44.27 -16.83 4.94
C ILE A 755 44.71 -16.52 3.52
N GLU A 756 43.83 -15.86 2.77
CA GLU A 756 44.14 -15.33 1.44
C GLU A 756 44.22 -13.81 1.52
N PHE A 757 45.37 -13.26 1.12
CA PHE A 757 45.62 -11.82 1.15
C PHE A 757 45.42 -11.20 -0.23
N LEU A 758 44.55 -10.19 -0.30
CA LEU A 758 44.40 -9.30 -1.43
C LEU A 758 45.03 -7.96 -1.09
N VAL A 759 46.20 -7.65 -1.65
CA VAL A 759 46.94 -6.41 -1.40
C VAL A 759 46.67 -5.40 -2.50
N GLU A 760 46.15 -4.24 -2.12
CA GLU A 760 45.66 -3.18 -3.00
C GLU A 760 44.93 -3.71 -4.27
N PRO A 761 43.93 -4.60 -4.11
CA PRO A 761 43.34 -5.30 -5.23
C PRO A 761 42.56 -4.35 -6.14
N GLN A 762 42.41 -4.75 -7.40
CA GLN A 762 41.42 -4.14 -8.29
C GLN A 762 40.02 -4.67 -7.94
N ARG A 763 38.97 -3.89 -8.22
CA ARG A 763 37.57 -4.27 -7.99
C ARG A 763 37.22 -5.63 -8.58
N THR A 764 37.71 -5.93 -9.79
CA THR A 764 37.46 -7.19 -10.49
C THR A 764 38.06 -8.39 -9.74
N GLN A 765 39.26 -8.24 -9.19
CA GLN A 765 39.93 -9.25 -8.38
C GLN A 765 39.16 -9.51 -7.09
N LEU A 766 38.77 -8.46 -6.37
CA LEU A 766 37.96 -8.60 -5.16
C LEU A 766 36.63 -9.30 -5.45
N ASN A 767 35.93 -8.88 -6.51
CA ASN A 767 34.69 -9.50 -6.93
C ASN A 767 34.89 -11.00 -7.21
N GLN A 768 35.92 -11.38 -7.96
CA GLN A 768 36.20 -12.80 -8.24
C GLN A 768 36.38 -13.64 -6.97
N HIS A 769 37.05 -13.11 -5.94
CA HIS A 769 37.28 -13.85 -4.69
C HIS A 769 36.02 -13.96 -3.83
N LEU A 770 35.17 -12.93 -3.81
CA LEU A 770 33.89 -12.98 -3.11
C LEU A 770 32.90 -13.98 -3.73
N TRP A 771 33.04 -14.27 -5.02
CA TRP A 771 32.27 -15.29 -5.73
C TRP A 771 32.84 -16.71 -5.62
N ASN A 772 33.89 -16.91 -4.82
CA ASN A 772 34.51 -18.23 -4.66
C ASN A 772 33.54 -19.25 -4.05
N GLU A 773 33.29 -20.34 -4.78
CA GLU A 773 32.36 -21.41 -4.38
C GLU A 773 32.80 -22.16 -3.12
N GLN A 774 34.11 -22.23 -2.86
CA GLN A 774 34.61 -22.78 -1.59
C GLN A 774 34.59 -21.77 -0.44
N GLY A 775 33.96 -20.59 -0.63
CA GLY A 775 33.48 -19.69 0.42
C GLY A 775 34.51 -19.16 1.43
N TRP A 776 34.03 -18.29 2.32
CA TRP A 776 34.83 -17.60 3.34
C TRP A 776 34.11 -17.67 4.67
N ASP A 777 34.82 -17.89 5.78
CA ASP A 777 34.23 -17.86 7.12
C ASP A 777 34.27 -16.44 7.69
N ILE A 778 35.40 -15.74 7.45
CA ILE A 778 35.66 -14.38 7.89
C ILE A 778 36.14 -13.53 6.71
N LEU A 779 35.60 -12.31 6.61
CA LEU A 779 36.08 -11.25 5.72
C LEU A 779 36.75 -10.18 6.59
N CYS A 780 38.01 -9.85 6.35
CA CYS A 780 38.73 -8.81 7.07
C CYS A 780 39.20 -7.74 6.10
N PHE A 781 38.81 -6.49 6.32
CA PHE A 781 39.27 -5.33 5.56
C PHE A 781 40.10 -4.41 6.46
N SER A 782 41.34 -4.14 6.08
CA SER A 782 42.21 -3.13 6.69
C SER A 782 42.61 -2.11 5.63
N GLY A 783 42.31 -0.84 5.85
CA GLY A 783 42.54 0.21 4.86
C GLY A 783 41.78 1.50 5.15
N HIS A 784 41.86 2.45 4.22
CA HIS A 784 41.06 3.67 4.31
C HIS A 784 39.61 3.43 3.97
N SER A 785 38.72 4.07 4.73
CA SER A 785 37.31 4.22 4.38
C SER A 785 36.82 5.62 4.73
N GLU A 786 35.72 6.03 4.10
CA GLU A 786 35.11 7.34 4.30
C GLU A 786 33.60 7.22 4.17
N THR A 787 32.84 8.03 4.93
CA THR A 787 31.41 8.21 4.68
C THR A 787 31.17 9.44 3.81
N ILE A 788 30.72 9.25 2.57
CA ILE A 788 30.43 10.32 1.61
C ILE A 788 28.91 10.61 1.65
N VAL A 789 28.53 11.89 1.59
CA VAL A 789 27.13 12.38 1.59
C VAL A 789 26.38 12.21 2.92
N ASN A 790 26.06 13.32 3.61
CA ASN A 790 25.14 13.41 4.77
C ASN A 790 25.24 12.33 5.86
N GLY A 791 26.33 11.57 5.94
CA GLY A 791 26.52 10.46 6.87
C GLY A 791 25.85 9.13 6.49
N SER A 792 25.46 8.90 5.23
CA SER A 792 24.64 7.74 4.83
C SER A 792 25.33 6.66 3.99
N THR A 793 26.46 6.95 3.33
CA THR A 793 27.07 6.04 2.34
C THR A 793 28.54 5.81 2.67
N GLY A 794 28.90 4.58 3.06
CA GLY A 794 30.30 4.20 3.31
C GLY A 794 31.04 3.80 2.03
N VAL A 795 32.31 4.19 1.95
CA VAL A 795 33.21 3.89 0.83
C VAL A 795 34.51 3.30 1.38
N ILE A 796 34.98 2.20 0.79
CA ILE A 796 36.28 1.60 1.08
C ILE A 796 37.27 1.90 -0.05
N ASN A 797 38.50 2.28 0.29
CA ASN A 797 39.57 2.54 -0.68
C ASN A 797 40.34 1.24 -0.90
N LEU A 798 40.11 0.57 -2.02
CA LEU A 798 40.75 -0.71 -2.33
C LEU A 798 42.22 -0.53 -2.69
N ASN A 799 42.55 0.56 -3.39
CA ASN A 799 43.91 0.91 -3.78
C ASN A 799 44.03 2.44 -3.95
N GLN A 800 45.14 2.94 -4.47
CA GLN A 800 45.38 4.38 -4.67
C GLN A 800 44.42 5.04 -5.68
N THR A 801 43.79 4.26 -6.55
CA THR A 801 42.97 4.76 -7.68
C THR A 801 41.50 4.38 -7.61
N GLU A 802 41.17 3.28 -6.93
CA GLU A 802 39.81 2.75 -6.86
C GLU A 802 39.24 2.85 -5.44
N GLN A 803 38.04 3.42 -5.38
CA GLN A 803 37.19 3.45 -4.21
C GLN A 803 35.89 2.72 -4.53
N LEU A 804 35.32 2.05 -3.54
CA LEU A 804 34.16 1.19 -3.75
C LEU A 804 33.13 1.36 -2.64
N THR A 805 31.87 1.51 -3.02
CA THR A 805 30.75 1.44 -2.07
C THR A 805 30.40 -0.01 -1.77
N LEU A 806 29.80 -0.27 -0.61
CA LEU A 806 29.33 -1.64 -0.33
C LEU A 806 28.12 -2.04 -1.18
N GLU A 807 27.35 -1.07 -1.68
CA GLU A 807 26.28 -1.31 -2.65
C GLU A 807 26.81 -1.93 -3.95
N GLU A 808 27.98 -1.46 -4.41
CA GLU A 808 28.65 -2.02 -5.58
C GLU A 808 29.19 -3.45 -5.37
N LEU A 809 29.38 -3.87 -4.12
CA LEU A 809 29.73 -5.23 -3.73
C LEU A 809 28.54 -6.08 -3.30
N ARG A 810 27.31 -5.52 -3.28
CA ARG A 810 26.15 -6.15 -2.66
C ARG A 810 25.94 -7.60 -3.10
N ASN A 811 25.96 -7.86 -4.41
CA ASN A 811 25.73 -9.20 -4.95
C ASN A 811 26.89 -10.16 -4.64
N ALA A 812 28.12 -9.66 -4.64
CA ALA A 812 29.31 -10.46 -4.34
C ALA A 812 29.36 -10.84 -2.86
N LEU A 813 29.05 -9.89 -1.97
CA LEU A 813 28.91 -10.13 -0.53
C LEU A 813 27.73 -11.06 -0.24
N ALA A 814 26.58 -10.86 -0.89
CA ALA A 814 25.46 -11.79 -0.79
C ALA A 814 25.87 -13.22 -1.16
N LYS A 815 26.65 -13.38 -2.25
CA LYS A 815 27.18 -14.68 -2.64
C LYS A 815 28.15 -15.25 -1.60
N ALA A 816 29.05 -14.44 -1.06
CA ALA A 816 29.96 -14.87 0.00
C ALA A 816 29.19 -15.34 1.26
N ILE A 817 28.09 -14.68 1.62
CA ILE A 817 27.19 -15.08 2.72
C ILE A 817 26.51 -16.42 2.44
N GLU A 818 25.94 -16.61 1.25
CA GLU A 818 25.40 -17.91 0.82
C GLU A 818 26.45 -19.02 0.91
N CYS A 819 27.70 -18.68 0.58
CA CYS A 819 28.86 -19.57 0.63
C CYS A 819 29.53 -19.65 2.01
N GLY A 820 28.89 -19.17 3.08
CA GLY A 820 29.32 -19.39 4.46
C GLY A 820 30.03 -18.23 5.16
N LEU A 821 29.95 -16.99 4.66
CA LEU A 821 30.49 -15.82 5.37
C LEU A 821 29.68 -15.51 6.64
N HIS A 822 30.33 -15.58 7.79
CA HIS A 822 29.71 -15.37 9.11
C HIS A 822 30.14 -14.08 9.78
N LEU A 823 31.39 -13.65 9.60
CA LEU A 823 31.93 -12.47 10.27
C LEU A 823 32.62 -11.54 9.27
N ALA A 824 32.25 -10.27 9.25
CA ALA A 824 33.00 -9.23 8.56
C ALA A 824 33.66 -8.26 9.56
N ILE A 825 34.94 -8.00 9.39
CA ILE A 825 35.73 -7.10 10.23
C ILE A 825 36.19 -5.94 9.34
N PHE A 826 35.71 -4.74 9.62
CA PHE A 826 36.15 -3.51 8.95
C PHE A 826 37.06 -2.74 9.91
N ASN A 827 38.34 -3.05 9.85
CA ASN A 827 39.40 -2.37 10.60
C ASN A 827 39.80 -1.06 9.90
N SER A 828 38.82 -0.20 9.62
CA SER A 828 38.98 0.98 8.78
C SER A 828 38.31 2.22 9.38
N CYS A 829 38.45 3.35 8.70
CA CYS A 829 38.09 4.67 9.23
C CYS A 829 36.65 5.03 8.91
N ASP A 830 35.84 5.31 9.93
CA ASP A 830 34.43 5.70 9.78
C ASP A 830 33.49 4.59 9.29
N GLY A 831 33.09 3.72 10.21
CA GLY A 831 32.27 2.55 9.92
C GLY A 831 30.76 2.77 10.02
N LEU A 832 30.25 3.95 10.38
CA LEU A 832 28.79 4.11 10.56
C LEU A 832 28.03 4.17 9.21
N GLY A 833 28.60 4.82 8.20
CA GLY A 833 28.10 4.80 6.83
C GLY A 833 28.21 3.41 6.18
N LEU A 834 29.29 2.69 6.48
CA LEU A 834 29.49 1.31 6.04
C LEU A 834 28.48 0.38 6.72
N ALA A 835 28.30 0.49 8.02
CA ALA A 835 27.46 -0.44 8.77
C ALA A 835 25.98 -0.35 8.41
N ARG A 836 25.49 0.81 7.93
CA ARG A 836 24.13 0.92 7.37
C ARG A 836 23.99 0.10 6.08
N GLN A 837 24.96 0.19 5.17
CA GLN A 837 24.94 -0.57 3.92
C GLN A 837 25.16 -2.06 4.17
N LEU A 838 25.92 -2.42 5.21
CA LEU A 838 26.05 -3.80 5.67
C LEU A 838 24.80 -4.30 6.38
N ALA A 839 24.00 -3.43 7.00
CA ALA A 839 22.74 -3.80 7.63
C ALA A 839 21.66 -4.24 6.61
N ASP A 840 21.76 -3.79 5.36
CA ASP A 840 20.93 -4.26 4.25
C ASP A 840 21.39 -5.62 3.68
N LEU A 841 22.57 -6.10 4.12
CA LEU A 841 23.11 -7.41 3.78
C LEU A 841 22.89 -8.37 4.97
N PRO A 842 22.52 -9.63 4.73
CA PRO A 842 22.28 -10.61 5.78
C PRO A 842 23.59 -11.15 6.41
N ILE A 843 24.63 -10.32 6.56
CA ILE A 843 25.87 -10.74 7.22
C ILE A 843 25.57 -10.96 8.71
N PRO A 844 25.88 -12.14 9.27
CA PRO A 844 25.52 -12.45 10.65
C PRO A 844 26.10 -11.48 11.68
N GLN A 845 27.41 -11.21 11.59
CA GLN A 845 28.12 -10.31 12.49
C GLN A 845 29.04 -9.38 11.72
N VAL A 846 29.05 -8.11 12.10
CA VAL A 846 30.04 -7.13 11.62
C VAL A 846 30.69 -6.43 12.80
N VAL A 847 32.01 -6.34 12.78
CA VAL A 847 32.81 -5.53 13.71
C VAL A 847 33.40 -4.35 12.96
N PHE A 848 33.20 -3.14 13.46
CA PHE A 848 33.69 -1.91 12.84
C PHE A 848 33.96 -0.81 13.89
N MET A 849 34.50 0.32 13.43
CA MET A 849 34.81 1.48 14.28
C MET A 849 33.77 2.59 14.12
N ARG A 850 33.25 3.09 15.24
CA ARG A 850 32.22 4.15 15.27
C ARG A 850 32.69 5.45 14.62
N GLU A 851 33.96 5.79 14.83
CA GLU A 851 34.58 7.03 14.36
C GLU A 851 35.97 6.71 13.74
N PRO A 852 36.57 7.63 12.98
CA PRO A 852 37.92 7.46 12.45
C PRO A 852 38.94 7.12 13.54
N VAL A 853 39.60 5.97 13.39
CA VAL A 853 40.53 5.40 14.38
C VAL A 853 41.99 5.59 13.96
N PRO A 854 42.92 5.98 14.84
CA PRO A 854 44.36 5.96 14.54
C PRO A 854 44.86 4.56 14.19
N ASP A 855 45.82 4.45 13.27
CA ASP A 855 46.31 3.16 12.74
C ASP A 855 46.78 2.20 13.84
N VAL A 856 47.62 2.69 14.76
CA VAL A 856 48.09 1.91 15.92
C VAL A 856 46.97 1.44 16.85
N VAL A 857 45.87 2.21 16.96
CA VAL A 857 44.70 1.79 17.76
C VAL A 857 43.93 0.69 17.04
N ALA A 858 43.78 0.79 15.71
CA ALA A 858 43.14 -0.22 14.88
C ALA A 858 43.92 -1.54 14.90
N GLN A 859 45.25 -1.48 14.78
CA GLN A 859 46.16 -2.63 14.89
C GLN A 859 46.05 -3.32 16.26
N GLU A 860 46.10 -2.54 17.35
CA GLU A 860 46.04 -3.10 18.70
C GLU A 860 44.65 -3.67 19.01
N PHE A 861 43.57 -3.07 18.49
CA PHE A 861 42.23 -3.65 18.56
C PHE A 861 42.16 -4.99 17.83
N LEU A 862 42.55 -5.02 16.55
CA LEU A 862 42.47 -6.21 15.69
C LEU A 862 43.26 -7.38 16.31
N LYS A 863 44.48 -7.09 16.79
CA LYS A 863 45.33 -8.03 17.52
C LYS A 863 44.64 -8.62 18.74
N ASN A 864 44.16 -7.77 19.65
CA ASN A 864 43.56 -8.23 20.89
C ASN A 864 42.24 -8.97 20.65
N PHE A 865 41.44 -8.50 19.67
CA PHE A 865 40.17 -9.11 19.31
C PHE A 865 40.38 -10.52 18.72
N LEU A 866 41.21 -10.65 17.69
CA LEU A 866 41.44 -11.93 17.04
C LEU A 866 42.14 -12.92 17.97
N GLN A 867 43.06 -12.47 18.84
CA GLN A 867 43.67 -13.32 19.84
C GLN A 867 42.65 -13.86 20.85
N ALA A 868 41.74 -13.01 21.35
CA ALA A 868 40.69 -13.43 22.28
C ALA A 868 39.65 -14.35 21.61
N PHE A 869 39.23 -14.02 20.39
CA PHE A 869 38.23 -14.78 19.64
C PHE A 869 38.76 -16.14 19.21
N SER A 870 39.96 -16.20 18.62
CA SER A 870 40.62 -17.47 18.28
C SER A 870 41.03 -18.30 19.51
N GLY A 871 41.22 -17.65 20.65
CA GLY A 871 41.42 -18.28 21.95
C GLY A 871 40.16 -18.93 22.56
N GLY A 872 39.00 -18.83 21.90
CA GLY A 872 37.77 -19.51 22.29
C GLY A 872 36.76 -18.64 23.07
N LYS A 873 37.01 -17.33 23.22
CA LYS A 873 35.97 -16.42 23.74
C LYS A 873 34.86 -16.23 22.69
N SER A 874 33.65 -15.95 23.17
CA SER A 874 32.56 -15.53 22.28
C SER A 874 32.92 -14.21 21.59
N LEU A 875 32.38 -13.96 20.40
CA LEU A 875 32.64 -12.73 19.65
C LEU A 875 32.41 -11.47 20.49
N TYR A 876 31.32 -11.45 21.26
CA TYR A 876 30.93 -10.34 22.12
C TYR A 876 31.96 -10.09 23.23
N LEU A 877 32.38 -11.13 23.93
CA LEU A 877 33.38 -11.00 25.00
C LEU A 877 34.79 -10.70 24.44
N ALA A 878 35.11 -11.20 23.25
CA ALA A 878 36.36 -10.90 22.57
C ALA A 878 36.43 -9.41 22.16
N VAL A 879 35.34 -8.84 21.62
CA VAL A 879 35.26 -7.40 21.34
C VAL A 879 35.33 -6.60 22.64
N ARG A 880 34.62 -7.02 23.70
CA ARG A 880 34.68 -6.37 25.01
C ARG A 880 36.10 -6.28 25.53
N GLU A 881 36.81 -7.41 25.58
CA GLU A 881 38.17 -7.47 26.08
C GLU A 881 39.12 -6.62 25.23
N ALA A 882 39.03 -6.72 23.90
CA ALA A 882 39.86 -5.92 23.01
C ALA A 882 39.62 -4.42 23.23
N ARG A 883 38.36 -4.02 23.36
CA ARG A 883 37.96 -2.63 23.65
C ARG A 883 38.48 -2.14 25.00
N GLU A 884 38.32 -2.93 26.07
CA GLU A 884 38.79 -2.57 27.40
C GLU A 884 40.33 -2.45 27.44
N LYS A 885 41.06 -3.29 26.70
CA LYS A 885 42.53 -3.18 26.56
C LYS A 885 42.98 -1.88 25.90
N LEU A 886 42.18 -1.30 24.99
CA LEU A 886 42.49 0.00 24.38
C LEU A 886 42.53 1.14 25.41
N GLN A 887 41.95 0.97 26.60
CA GLN A 887 42.06 1.95 27.68
C GLN A 887 43.53 2.26 28.03
N GLY A 888 44.42 1.27 27.91
CA GLY A 888 45.87 1.47 28.12
C GLY A 888 46.52 2.44 27.12
N MET A 889 45.86 2.69 25.99
CA MET A 889 46.31 3.62 24.95
C MET A 889 45.69 5.01 25.08
N GLU A 890 44.72 5.22 25.98
CA GLU A 890 43.96 6.47 26.07
C GLU A 890 44.78 7.67 26.56
N LYS A 891 45.99 7.44 27.07
CA LYS A 891 46.95 8.50 27.35
C LYS A 891 47.37 9.25 26.08
N ASP A 892 47.59 8.50 25.01
CA ASP A 892 48.11 9.03 23.73
C ASP A 892 46.99 9.11 22.67
N PHE A 893 45.96 8.27 22.79
CA PHE A 893 44.81 8.18 21.89
C PHE A 893 43.50 8.25 22.67
N LEU A 894 43.10 9.47 23.03
CA LEU A 894 41.95 9.75 23.89
C LEU A 894 40.68 9.01 23.44
N TYR A 895 40.04 8.28 24.37
CA TYR A 895 38.78 7.55 24.16
C TYR A 895 38.82 6.47 23.08
N ALA A 896 40.00 5.87 22.82
CA ALA A 896 40.15 4.72 21.93
C ALA A 896 39.20 3.56 22.28
N SER A 897 38.90 3.34 23.58
CA SER A 897 37.97 2.30 24.00
C SER A 897 36.52 2.58 23.58
N TRP A 898 36.16 3.79 23.14
CA TRP A 898 34.78 4.07 22.76
C TRP A 898 34.46 3.63 21.33
N LEU A 899 35.47 3.35 20.51
CA LEU A 899 35.35 3.23 19.05
C LEU A 899 34.81 1.89 18.56
N PRO A 900 35.23 0.71 19.07
CA PRO A 900 34.78 -0.57 18.53
C PRO A 900 33.29 -0.83 18.77
N VAL A 901 32.60 -1.32 17.74
CA VAL A 901 31.16 -1.61 17.76
C VAL A 901 30.83 -2.91 17.04
N ILE A 902 29.83 -3.63 17.55
CA ILE A 902 29.26 -4.84 16.95
C ILE A 902 27.92 -4.48 16.30
N TYR A 903 27.75 -4.88 15.05
CA TYR A 903 26.45 -5.04 14.41
C TYR A 903 26.08 -6.52 14.35
N GLN A 904 24.83 -6.82 14.67
CA GLN A 904 24.28 -8.17 14.67
C GLN A 904 23.05 -8.23 13.78
N ASN A 905 23.02 -9.17 12.84
CA ASN A 905 21.76 -9.59 12.22
C ASN A 905 20.95 -10.39 13.25
N SER A 906 19.79 -9.86 13.65
CA SER A 906 18.94 -10.47 14.68
C SER A 906 18.42 -11.87 14.36
N ALA A 907 18.42 -12.28 13.08
CA ALA A 907 17.98 -13.60 12.66
C ALA A 907 19.08 -14.68 12.73
N GLU A 908 20.32 -14.32 13.07
CA GLU A 908 21.48 -15.21 13.03
C GLU A 908 22.11 -15.38 14.41
N ILE A 909 22.70 -16.55 14.67
CA ILE A 909 23.42 -16.82 15.93
C ILE A 909 24.92 -16.63 15.69
N PRO A 910 25.64 -15.84 16.52
CA PRO A 910 27.08 -15.69 16.41
C PRO A 910 27.81 -17.01 16.55
N LYS A 911 28.68 -17.30 15.59
CA LYS A 911 29.56 -18.46 15.64
C LYS A 911 30.76 -18.19 16.55
N THR A 912 31.16 -19.21 17.30
CA THR A 912 32.47 -19.22 17.98
C THR A 912 33.56 -19.65 17.01
N TRP A 913 34.82 -19.36 17.35
CA TRP A 913 35.96 -19.84 16.55
C TRP A 913 35.96 -21.37 16.37
N GLN A 914 35.47 -22.10 17.37
CA GLN A 914 35.41 -23.57 17.33
C GLN A 914 34.30 -24.07 16.41
N ASP A 915 33.21 -23.31 16.25
CA ASP A 915 32.13 -23.65 15.33
C ASP A 915 32.57 -23.57 13.87
N PHE A 916 33.57 -22.73 13.55
CA PHE A 916 34.20 -22.70 12.21
C PHE A 916 35.06 -23.94 11.92
N ILE A 917 35.47 -24.69 12.95
CA ILE A 917 36.41 -25.81 12.85
C ILE A 917 35.69 -27.17 13.01
N ARG A 918 34.58 -27.24 13.75
CA ARG A 918 33.89 -28.51 14.03
C ARG A 918 32.99 -28.94 12.88
N ALA A 919 33.19 -30.18 12.41
CA ALA A 919 32.23 -30.91 11.60
C ALA A 919 30.88 -30.98 12.32
N SER A 920 29.80 -30.56 11.65
CA SER A 920 28.44 -30.85 12.10
C SER A 920 28.15 -32.35 11.94
N HIS A 921 28.57 -33.15 12.93
CA HIS A 921 27.99 -34.48 13.16
C HIS A 921 26.83 -34.34 14.13
N SER A 922 25.65 -34.08 13.59
CA SER A 922 24.34 -34.44 14.17
C SER A 922 23.27 -34.28 13.10
#